data_AF-A0A8C5PUK8-F1
#
_entry.id   AF-A0A8C5PUK8-F1
#
_cell.length_a   1.000
_cell.length_b   1.000
_cell.length_c   1.000
_cell.angle_alpha   90.00
_cell.angle_beta   90.00
_cell.angle_gamma   90.00
#
_symmetry.space_group_name_H-M   'P 1'
#
loop_
_entity.id
_entity.type
_entity.pdbx_description
1 polymer ?
#
loop_
_entity_poly.entity_id
_entity_poly.type
_entity_poly.pdbx_seq_one_letter_code
_entity_poly.pdbx_strand_id
1 'polypeptide(L)'
;MTAACPDYLVILFTTTAGANGSKLGSDEKEVIQLLWKVIDLASKKVGLHEVKVRPDHLELTEECKDSKIEAESLYSASQLEQALQQFNQSVGNELNIGVGTSFCLCTDGQLHIRQVLHPEASKKNIMLPECFYSFFDLRKEFKKCLPGSSDSNELDVAEMLSCILSGVLYIASGSDLHLKRHRFSDPERVNYKFESGTCKLEIIDDNAIIRARGLPWQSSDQDIARFFKGLNIAKGGAALCLNAQGRRNGEALVRFVSEEHRDLALQRHKHHMGNRYIEVYKATGEDFLKIAGGTSNEVALFLSKENQVIVRMRGLPFTATAEEVLTFFGQHCPVTGGKEGILFVTYPDGRPTGDAFVLFSCEEYAQNALKKHKDLLGKRYIELFRSTAAEVQQVLNRYSSAPLIPLQTPPIIPVLPQPFIPPVNIRDCIRLRGLPYVATIEDILEFLGEFSADIRTHGVHMVLNHQGRPSGDSFIQMKSAERAFLAAQKCHKKTMKDRYVEVFQCSAEEMNFVLMGGTLNRNGLSPPPCKLPCLSPPSYTFPAPAAVIPSEAAALYQPSLLLNPRGLQPSAAYYPAGAQLFMNYTAYYPSPPGSPSSIGFYPAAASAGTLPPHGGAAVVRMQGLAYNSGMKEILNFFQGYQYAPEDGLLQVNDQTRALLTHPKEWVCI
;
A
#
# COMPACT_ATOMS: atom_id res chain seq x y z
N MET A 1 -1.60 44.42 6.01
CA MET A 1 -2.95 44.53 6.59
C MET A 1 -2.82 44.40 8.09
N THR A 2 -3.07 45.47 8.82
CA THR A 2 -3.08 45.49 10.30
C THR A 2 -4.24 44.63 10.77
N ALA A 3 -3.95 43.47 11.36
CA ALA A 3 -4.97 42.53 11.84
C ALA A 3 -5.79 43.17 12.96
N ALA A 4 -7.10 43.33 12.74
CA ALA A 4 -8.06 43.75 13.75
C ALA A 4 -8.14 42.67 14.85
N CYS A 5 -8.29 43.10 16.10
CA CYS A 5 -8.63 42.19 17.19
C CYS A 5 -10.07 41.69 16.95
N PRO A 6 -10.35 40.38 16.97
CA PRO A 6 -11.71 39.90 16.82
C PRO A 6 -12.59 40.44 17.94
N ASP A 7 -13.87 40.68 17.64
CA ASP A 7 -14.85 41.15 18.63
C ASP A 7 -15.41 39.98 19.44
N TYR A 8 -15.42 38.78 18.84
CA TYR A 8 -15.99 37.57 19.42
C TYR A 8 -15.08 36.34 19.28
N LEU A 9 -15.18 35.46 20.27
CA LEU A 9 -14.49 34.18 20.32
C LEU A 9 -15.52 33.04 20.37
N VAL A 10 -15.50 32.15 19.38
CA VAL A 10 -16.40 30.99 19.33
C VAL A 10 -15.59 29.74 19.64
N ILE A 11 -15.87 29.08 20.77
CA ILE A 11 -15.19 27.86 21.18
C ILE A 11 -16.07 26.67 20.87
N LEU A 12 -15.58 25.74 20.06
CA LEU A 12 -16.31 24.56 19.63
C LEU A 12 -15.74 23.29 20.27
N PHE A 13 -16.66 22.43 20.71
CA PHE A 13 -16.41 21.08 21.17
C PHE A 13 -17.31 20.11 20.43
N THR A 14 -16.77 18.94 20.12
CA THR A 14 -17.49 17.87 19.44
C THR A 14 -17.35 16.59 20.25
N THR A 15 -18.46 15.88 20.45
CA THR A 15 -18.48 14.55 21.06
C THR A 15 -18.82 13.53 19.99
N THR A 16 -18.06 12.45 19.90
CA THR A 16 -18.33 11.32 19.01
C THR A 16 -18.97 10.17 19.81
N ALA A 17 -19.61 9.23 19.11
CA ALA A 17 -20.06 7.96 19.69
C ALA A 17 -18.91 7.05 20.17
N GLY A 18 -17.67 7.48 19.91
CA GLY A 18 -16.44 6.72 19.94
C GLY A 18 -15.48 7.09 21.07
N ALA A 19 -14.21 7.03 20.73
CA ALA A 19 -13.09 7.44 21.55
C ALA A 19 -13.11 8.95 21.84
N ASN A 20 -12.63 9.32 23.03
CA ASN A 20 -12.58 10.70 23.51
C ASN A 20 -11.13 11.17 23.80
N GLY A 21 -10.98 12.43 24.23
CA GLY A 21 -9.69 13.01 24.63
C GLY A 21 -8.63 12.96 23.52
N SER A 22 -7.45 12.42 23.82
CA SER A 22 -6.33 12.33 22.88
C SER A 22 -6.55 11.36 21.70
N LYS A 23 -7.60 10.55 21.76
CA LYS A 23 -7.99 9.59 20.72
C LYS A 23 -9.27 9.99 19.98
N LEU A 24 -9.77 11.22 20.19
CA LEU A 24 -10.99 11.72 19.58
C LEU A 24 -10.97 11.56 18.04
N GLY A 25 -11.96 10.83 17.51
CA GLY A 25 -12.11 10.58 16.06
C GLY A 25 -11.16 9.53 15.48
N SER A 26 -10.38 8.83 16.29
CA SER A 26 -9.44 7.79 15.83
C SER A 26 -10.10 6.45 15.48
N ASP A 27 -11.39 6.28 15.77
CA ASP A 27 -12.13 5.02 15.66
C ASP A 27 -13.25 5.05 14.62
N GLU A 28 -13.27 6.07 13.75
CA GLU A 28 -14.24 6.24 12.65
C GLU A 28 -15.71 6.39 13.12
N LYS A 29 -15.92 6.65 14.42
CA LYS A 29 -17.25 6.85 15.01
C LYS A 29 -17.78 8.26 14.78
N GLU A 30 -19.10 8.34 14.58
CA GLU A 30 -19.80 9.56 14.17
C GLU A 30 -19.99 10.55 15.33
N VAL A 31 -20.12 11.83 14.98
CA VAL A 31 -20.49 12.92 15.89
C VAL A 31 -21.91 12.70 16.41
N ILE A 32 -22.05 12.85 17.73
CA ILE A 32 -23.34 12.76 18.43
C ILE A 32 -23.73 14.09 19.10
N GLN A 33 -22.79 15.02 19.23
CA GLN A 33 -23.04 16.31 19.89
C GLN A 33 -22.09 17.39 19.36
N LEU A 34 -22.65 18.56 19.10
CA LEU A 34 -21.93 19.81 18.86
C LEU A 34 -22.24 20.76 20.01
N LEU A 35 -21.21 21.22 20.70
CA LEU A 35 -21.32 22.19 21.79
C LEU A 35 -20.46 23.40 21.42
N TRP A 36 -21.00 24.61 21.51
CA TRP A 36 -20.21 25.80 21.29
C TRP A 36 -20.52 26.91 22.30
N LYS A 37 -19.49 27.69 22.61
CA LYS A 37 -19.56 28.87 23.46
C LYS A 37 -19.22 30.10 22.64
N VAL A 38 -20.11 31.09 22.63
CA VAL A 38 -19.86 32.40 22.02
C VAL A 38 -19.49 33.36 23.15
N ILE A 39 -18.31 33.97 23.04
CA ILE A 39 -17.77 34.88 24.04
C ILE A 39 -17.58 36.24 23.39
N ASP A 40 -18.27 37.23 23.92
CA ASP A 40 -18.05 38.63 23.59
C ASP A 40 -16.82 39.14 24.35
N LEU A 41 -15.77 39.54 23.63
CA LEU A 41 -14.52 39.98 24.24
C LEU A 41 -14.62 41.36 24.88
N ALA A 42 -15.59 42.19 24.48
CA ALA A 42 -15.83 43.50 25.04
C ALA A 42 -16.71 43.43 26.30
N SER A 43 -17.80 42.65 26.25
CA SER A 43 -18.75 42.56 27.37
C SER A 43 -18.51 41.38 28.31
N LYS A 44 -17.63 40.45 27.95
CA LYS A 44 -17.37 39.17 28.66
C LYS A 44 -18.62 38.30 28.86
N LYS A 45 -19.68 38.54 28.08
CA LYS A 45 -20.86 37.68 28.08
C LYS A 45 -20.56 36.37 27.37
N VAL A 46 -21.08 35.27 27.92
CA VAL A 46 -20.90 33.92 27.40
C VAL A 46 -22.26 33.33 27.06
N GLY A 47 -22.49 33.03 25.78
CA GLY A 47 -23.62 32.23 25.29
C GLY A 47 -23.18 30.77 25.15
N LEU A 48 -23.95 29.83 25.71
CA LEU A 48 -23.71 28.39 25.57
C LEU A 48 -24.79 27.79 24.69
N HIS A 49 -24.38 27.04 23.68
CA HIS A 49 -25.27 26.36 22.75
C HIS A 49 -24.88 24.91 22.61
N GLU A 50 -25.89 24.05 22.52
CA GLU A 50 -25.73 22.61 22.37
C GLU A 50 -26.72 22.09 21.33
N VAL A 51 -26.24 21.25 20.42
CA VAL A 51 -27.07 20.52 19.47
C VAL A 51 -26.66 19.05 19.45
N LYS A 52 -27.64 18.17 19.62
CA LYS A 52 -27.46 16.73 19.44
C LYS A 52 -27.49 16.37 17.96
N VAL A 53 -26.66 15.41 17.60
CA VAL A 53 -26.51 14.92 16.22
C VAL A 53 -26.89 13.45 16.18
N ARG A 54 -27.75 13.09 15.23
CA ARG A 54 -28.10 11.70 14.97
C ARG A 54 -27.04 11.03 14.09
N PRO A 55 -26.38 9.95 14.56
CA PRO A 55 -25.49 9.14 13.73
C PRO A 55 -26.29 8.23 12.78
N ASP A 56 -25.69 7.86 11.66
CA ASP A 56 -26.27 6.91 10.70
C ASP A 56 -26.24 5.48 11.25
N HIS A 57 -25.17 5.13 11.97
CA HIS A 57 -24.98 3.82 12.62
C HIS A 57 -24.71 4.04 14.11
N LEU A 58 -25.75 3.94 14.94
CA LEU A 58 -25.64 4.15 16.38
C LEU A 58 -24.98 2.94 17.06
N GLU A 59 -23.66 3.01 17.23
CA GLU A 59 -22.87 2.08 18.05
C GLU A 59 -22.05 2.87 19.07
N LEU A 60 -22.58 3.01 20.29
CA LEU A 60 -21.92 3.72 21.38
C LEU A 60 -20.89 2.81 22.06
N THR A 61 -19.61 3.22 22.06
CA THR A 61 -18.56 2.57 22.85
C THR A 61 -18.70 2.87 24.34
N GLU A 62 -18.11 2.03 25.20
CA GLU A 62 -18.13 2.24 26.66
C GLU A 62 -17.55 3.61 27.06
N GLU A 63 -16.51 4.10 26.37
CA GLU A 63 -15.93 5.45 26.60
C GLU A 63 -16.92 6.60 26.36
N CYS A 64 -17.95 6.39 25.54
CA CYS A 64 -19.00 7.37 25.27
C CYS A 64 -20.11 7.33 26.34
N LYS A 65 -20.36 6.18 26.97
CA LYS A 65 -21.43 6.04 27.99
C LYS A 65 -21.17 6.89 29.23
N ASP A 66 -19.91 7.18 29.50
CA ASP A 66 -19.49 8.11 30.58
C ASP A 66 -19.90 9.58 30.30
N SER A 67 -20.23 9.92 29.05
CA SER A 67 -20.52 11.29 28.61
C SER A 67 -21.97 11.76 28.92
N LYS A 68 -22.76 11.00 29.69
CA LYS A 68 -24.14 11.34 30.13
C LYS A 68 -25.16 11.59 29.00
N ILE A 69 -24.90 11.14 27.76
CA ILE A 69 -25.83 11.27 26.63
C ILE A 69 -26.71 10.02 26.53
N GLU A 70 -28.02 10.19 26.73
CA GLU A 70 -29.00 9.10 26.60
C GLU A 70 -29.23 8.74 25.14
N ALA A 71 -29.15 7.44 24.81
CA ALA A 71 -29.32 6.91 23.46
C ALA A 71 -30.67 7.26 22.83
N GLU A 72 -31.74 7.34 23.62
CA GLU A 72 -33.09 7.70 23.16
C GLU A 72 -33.15 9.12 22.57
N SER A 73 -32.36 10.04 23.13
CA SER A 73 -32.31 11.43 22.68
C SER A 73 -31.54 11.64 21.36
N LEU A 74 -30.78 10.64 20.92
CA LEU A 74 -30.04 10.67 19.65
C LEU A 74 -30.90 10.24 18.46
N TYR A 75 -31.91 9.39 18.69
CA TYR A 75 -32.81 8.95 17.61
C TYR A 75 -33.71 10.07 17.10
N SER A 76 -34.12 10.99 17.98
CA SER A 76 -34.93 12.17 17.65
C SER A 76 -34.11 13.39 17.24
N ALA A 77 -32.77 13.30 17.29
CA ALA A 77 -31.88 14.40 16.95
C ALA A 77 -31.80 14.65 15.43
N SER A 78 -31.34 15.86 15.07
CA SER A 78 -31.12 16.27 13.68
C SER A 78 -29.85 15.63 13.09
N GLN A 79 -29.81 15.52 11.76
CA GLN A 79 -28.59 15.08 11.05
C GLN A 79 -27.46 16.12 11.18
N LEU A 80 -26.22 15.69 10.95
CA LEU A 80 -25.03 16.56 11.07
C LEU A 80 -25.16 17.84 10.24
N GLU A 81 -25.66 17.76 9.01
CA GLU A 81 -25.83 18.92 8.14
C GLU A 81 -26.75 19.98 8.75
N GLN A 82 -27.88 19.56 9.32
CA GLN A 82 -28.83 20.44 9.98
C GLN A 82 -28.24 21.04 11.26
N ALA A 83 -27.47 20.25 12.02
CA ALA A 83 -26.79 20.75 13.21
C ALA A 83 -25.73 21.81 12.87
N LEU A 84 -24.99 21.64 11.77
CA LEU A 84 -24.04 22.64 11.26
C LEU A 84 -24.76 23.90 10.74
N GLN A 85 -25.93 23.75 10.13
CA GLN A 85 -26.78 24.90 9.74
C GLN A 85 -27.26 25.67 10.97
N GLN A 86 -27.70 24.97 12.03
CA GLN A 86 -28.10 25.58 13.30
C GLN A 86 -26.92 26.30 13.97
N PHE A 87 -25.73 25.72 13.96
CA PHE A 87 -24.50 26.39 14.41
C PHE A 87 -24.30 27.71 13.67
N ASN A 88 -24.31 27.68 12.33
CA ASN A 88 -24.05 28.87 11.52
C ASN A 88 -25.13 29.94 11.70
N GLN A 89 -26.41 29.54 11.87
CA GLN A 89 -27.51 30.46 12.17
C GLN A 89 -27.40 31.06 13.57
N SER A 90 -27.10 30.26 14.60
CA SER A 90 -26.93 30.73 15.98
C SER A 90 -25.79 31.74 16.07
N VAL A 91 -24.63 31.38 15.54
CA VAL A 91 -23.46 32.26 15.47
C VAL A 91 -23.78 33.50 14.63
N GLY A 92 -24.46 33.36 13.50
CA GLY A 92 -24.92 34.47 12.66
C GLY A 92 -25.83 35.48 13.38
N ASN A 93 -26.82 34.97 14.11
CA ASN A 93 -27.81 35.77 14.82
C ASN A 93 -27.22 36.47 16.05
N GLU A 94 -26.36 35.79 16.81
CA GLU A 94 -25.73 36.39 17.99
C GLU A 94 -24.69 37.45 17.63
N LEU A 95 -24.00 37.27 16.50
CA LEU A 95 -22.93 38.16 16.06
C LEU A 95 -23.39 39.34 15.19
N ASN A 96 -24.68 39.42 14.82
CA ASN A 96 -25.22 40.42 13.87
C ASN A 96 -24.29 40.63 12.65
N ILE A 97 -23.87 39.54 11.98
CA ILE A 97 -22.78 39.48 10.96
C ILE A 97 -22.99 40.37 9.71
N GLY A 98 -23.97 41.28 9.70
CA GLY A 98 -24.21 42.21 8.62
C GLY A 98 -23.26 43.42 8.54
N VAL A 99 -22.55 43.80 9.62
CA VAL A 99 -21.74 45.04 9.63
C VAL A 99 -20.45 44.88 10.45
N GLY A 100 -19.37 44.44 9.81
CA GLY A 100 -17.99 44.66 10.30
C GLY A 100 -17.55 43.87 11.53
N THR A 101 -18.36 42.98 12.08
CA THR A 101 -17.98 42.11 13.21
C THR A 101 -17.18 40.91 12.72
N SER A 102 -16.06 40.62 13.39
CA SER A 102 -15.21 39.47 13.08
C SER A 102 -15.14 38.53 14.29
N PHE A 103 -15.26 37.23 14.04
CA PHE A 103 -15.10 36.20 15.07
C PHE A 103 -14.00 35.22 14.70
N CYS A 104 -13.38 34.63 15.73
CA CYS A 104 -12.42 33.55 15.57
C CYS A 104 -13.00 32.25 16.12
N LEU A 105 -12.88 31.16 15.35
CA LEU A 105 -13.20 29.82 15.80
C LEU A 105 -12.00 29.24 16.57
N CYS A 106 -12.26 28.70 17.75
CA CYS A 106 -11.26 28.04 18.60
C CYS A 106 -11.74 26.65 18.99
N THR A 107 -10.81 25.71 19.12
CA THR A 107 -11.09 24.34 19.57
C THR A 107 -10.10 23.89 20.63
N ASP A 108 -10.53 22.95 21.48
CA ASP A 108 -9.62 22.27 22.41
C ASP A 108 -8.75 21.26 21.66
N GLY A 109 -7.58 21.73 21.20
CA GLY A 109 -6.75 20.97 20.28
C GLY A 109 -7.33 20.92 18.86
N GLN A 110 -6.57 20.33 17.95
CA GLN A 110 -6.94 20.23 16.54
C GLN A 110 -7.87 19.06 16.17
N LEU A 111 -8.13 18.12 17.09
CA LEU A 111 -8.82 16.86 16.77
C LEU A 111 -10.28 17.07 16.34
N HIS A 112 -11.00 17.98 17.00
CA HIS A 112 -12.38 18.34 16.68
C HIS A 112 -12.57 18.71 15.20
N ILE A 113 -11.65 19.51 14.65
CA ILE A 113 -11.70 19.92 13.25
C ILE A 113 -11.10 18.83 12.36
N ARG A 114 -9.86 18.41 12.64
CA ARG A 114 -9.06 17.61 11.71
C ARG A 114 -9.43 16.12 11.67
N GLN A 115 -9.80 15.52 12.80
CA GLN A 115 -10.15 14.09 12.90
C GLN A 115 -11.65 13.81 12.92
N VAL A 116 -12.47 14.78 13.31
CA VAL A 116 -13.91 14.57 13.48
C VAL A 116 -14.70 15.23 12.35
N LEU A 117 -14.79 16.57 12.34
CA LEU A 117 -15.70 17.26 11.42
C LEU A 117 -15.34 17.12 9.95
N HIS A 118 -14.07 17.33 9.57
CA HIS A 118 -13.66 17.24 8.17
C HIS A 118 -13.82 15.83 7.57
N PRO A 119 -13.39 14.75 8.25
CA PRO A 119 -13.62 13.38 7.77
C PRO A 119 -15.11 13.03 7.67
N GLU A 120 -15.90 13.30 8.71
CA GLU A 120 -17.32 12.93 8.72
C GLU A 120 -18.12 13.71 7.67
N ALA A 121 -17.90 15.02 7.56
CA ALA A 121 -18.54 15.83 6.53
C ALA A 121 -18.15 15.33 5.13
N SER A 122 -16.89 14.96 4.91
CA SER A 122 -16.47 14.38 3.63
C SER A 122 -17.11 13.03 3.33
N LYS A 123 -17.30 12.17 4.35
CA LYS A 123 -17.96 10.86 4.20
C LYS A 123 -19.44 11.00 3.87
N LYS A 124 -20.10 12.00 4.48
CA LYS A 124 -21.53 12.32 4.27
C LYS A 124 -21.78 13.28 3.08
N ASN A 125 -20.73 13.69 2.36
CA ASN A 125 -20.80 14.68 1.27
C ASN A 125 -21.41 16.04 1.69
N ILE A 126 -21.17 16.46 2.94
CA ILE A 126 -21.62 17.73 3.49
C ILE A 126 -20.56 18.81 3.25
N MET A 127 -21.00 19.98 2.78
CA MET A 127 -20.13 21.14 2.63
C MET A 127 -20.01 21.88 3.96
N LEU A 128 -18.79 21.95 4.51
CA LEU A 128 -18.53 22.68 5.75
C LEU A 128 -18.54 24.21 5.50
N PRO A 129 -19.08 25.00 6.45
CA PRO A 129 -18.92 26.45 6.45
C PRO A 129 -17.46 26.92 6.48
N GLU A 130 -17.19 28.12 5.95
CA GLU A 130 -15.83 28.66 5.81
C GLU A 130 -15.07 28.79 7.15
N CYS A 131 -15.79 29.04 8.25
CA CYS A 131 -15.19 29.14 9.58
C CYS A 131 -14.48 27.85 10.03
N PHE A 132 -14.82 26.67 9.50
CA PHE A 132 -14.17 25.40 9.86
C PHE A 132 -12.85 25.13 9.10
N TYR A 133 -12.44 26.02 8.20
CA TYR A 133 -11.17 25.92 7.47
C TYR A 133 -10.05 26.77 8.08
N SER A 134 -10.38 27.63 9.05
CA SER A 134 -9.43 28.47 9.78
C SER A 134 -9.83 28.53 11.26
N PHE A 135 -9.03 27.93 12.13
CA PHE A 135 -9.32 27.85 13.57
C PHE A 135 -8.06 28.08 14.42
N PHE A 136 -8.22 28.36 15.70
CA PHE A 136 -7.12 28.41 16.65
C PHE A 136 -7.18 27.22 17.60
N ASP A 137 -6.02 26.61 17.84
CA ASP A 137 -5.86 25.54 18.81
C ASP A 137 -5.59 26.15 20.19
N LEU A 138 -6.54 26.00 21.12
CA LEU A 138 -6.43 26.60 22.46
C LEU A 138 -5.22 26.09 23.24
N ARG A 139 -4.81 24.82 23.06
CA ARG A 139 -3.65 24.25 23.76
C ARG A 139 -2.34 24.83 23.21
N LYS A 140 -2.25 25.00 21.88
CA LYS A 140 -1.10 25.69 21.26
C LYS A 140 -1.04 27.16 21.67
N GLU A 141 -2.17 27.85 21.67
CA GLU A 141 -2.26 29.26 22.11
C GLU A 141 -1.90 29.42 23.59
N PHE A 142 -2.34 28.50 24.46
CA PHE A 142 -1.95 28.46 25.86
C PHE A 142 -0.43 28.27 26.03
N LYS A 143 0.17 27.33 25.30
CA LYS A 143 1.63 27.09 25.31
C LYS A 143 2.43 28.30 24.80
N LYS A 144 1.90 29.06 23.83
CA LYS A 144 2.50 30.33 23.38
C LYS A 144 2.46 31.39 24.49
N CYS A 145 1.39 31.45 25.28
CA CYS A 145 1.26 32.35 26.43
C CYS A 145 2.22 31.96 27.57
N LEU A 146 2.44 30.66 27.76
CA LEU A 146 3.19 30.06 28.87
C LEU A 146 4.29 29.10 28.38
N PRO A 147 5.42 29.62 27.88
CA PRO A 147 6.56 28.81 27.47
C PRO A 147 7.28 28.25 28.72
N GLY A 148 6.83 27.09 29.22
CA GLY A 148 7.44 26.42 30.37
C GLY A 148 6.50 25.54 31.21
N SER A 149 5.18 25.53 30.95
CA SER A 149 4.26 24.59 31.61
C SER A 149 4.46 23.16 31.09
N SER A 150 4.52 22.18 32.00
CA SER A 150 4.48 20.74 31.69
C SER A 150 3.26 20.36 30.85
N ASP A 151 3.32 19.19 30.17
CA ASP A 151 2.32 18.74 29.19
C ASP A 151 0.87 19.01 29.65
N SER A 152 0.22 19.90 28.90
CA SER A 152 -1.07 20.52 29.17
C SER A 152 -2.27 19.58 28.99
N ASN A 153 -2.11 18.27 29.19
CA ASN A 153 -3.18 17.29 28.99
C ASN A 153 -4.22 17.28 30.13
N GLU A 154 -3.87 17.79 31.31
CA GLU A 154 -4.72 17.73 32.52
C GLU A 154 -5.50 19.02 32.84
N LEU A 155 -5.19 20.14 32.17
CA LEU A 155 -5.87 21.43 32.42
C LEU A 155 -7.26 21.47 31.75
N ASP A 156 -8.26 21.97 32.48
CA ASP A 156 -9.60 22.17 31.93
C ASP A 156 -9.62 23.37 30.96
N VAL A 157 -10.51 23.31 29.98
CA VAL A 157 -10.61 24.34 28.94
C VAL A 157 -11.10 25.66 29.51
N ALA A 158 -11.91 25.63 30.57
CA ALA A 158 -12.30 26.84 31.31
C ALA A 158 -11.09 27.52 31.97
N GLU A 159 -10.13 26.75 32.48
CA GLU A 159 -8.91 27.26 33.12
C GLU A 159 -7.93 27.83 32.08
N MET A 160 -7.68 27.11 30.98
CA MET A 160 -6.86 27.61 29.88
C MET A 160 -7.41 28.91 29.31
N LEU A 161 -8.73 28.96 29.12
CA LEU A 161 -9.42 30.14 28.62
C LEU A 161 -9.39 31.30 29.61
N SER A 162 -9.59 31.03 30.90
CA SER A 162 -9.46 32.03 31.96
C SER A 162 -8.06 32.64 31.94
N CYS A 163 -7.01 31.84 31.84
CA CYS A 163 -5.62 32.31 31.74
C CYS A 163 -5.39 33.19 30.50
N ILE A 164 -5.89 32.77 29.32
CA ILE A 164 -5.74 33.51 28.07
C ILE A 164 -6.53 34.83 28.09
N LEU A 165 -7.79 34.81 28.55
CA LEU A 165 -8.69 35.98 28.55
C LEU A 165 -8.41 36.96 29.69
N SER A 166 -7.94 36.47 30.85
CA SER A 166 -7.54 37.33 31.96
C SER A 166 -6.18 37.98 31.71
N GLY A 167 -5.31 37.36 30.89
CA GLY A 167 -3.91 37.76 30.77
C GLY A 167 -3.13 37.60 32.08
N VAL A 168 -3.71 36.91 33.07
CA VAL A 168 -3.14 36.79 34.42
C VAL A 168 -2.52 35.42 34.58
N LEU A 169 -1.19 35.43 34.67
CA LEU A 169 -0.45 34.36 35.32
C LEU A 169 -0.38 34.66 36.82
N TYR A 170 -1.19 33.98 37.64
CA TYR A 170 -0.82 33.75 39.04
C TYR A 170 0.06 32.50 39.08
N ILE A 171 1.35 32.65 38.78
CA ILE A 171 2.35 31.71 39.30
C ILE A 171 3.09 32.46 40.39
N ALA A 172 2.79 32.08 41.63
CA ALA A 172 3.56 32.47 42.79
C ALA A 172 4.96 31.85 42.69
N SER A 173 5.90 32.57 42.07
CA SER A 173 7.33 32.54 42.38
C SER A 173 8.04 33.65 41.63
N GLY A 174 8.29 34.76 42.33
CA GLY A 174 9.43 35.65 42.13
C GLY A 174 9.66 36.26 40.74
N SER A 175 9.46 37.57 40.67
CA SER A 175 10.06 38.57 39.75
C SER A 175 9.56 38.66 38.29
N ASP A 176 9.07 39.87 37.97
CA ASP A 176 8.68 40.47 36.68
C ASP A 176 7.40 40.00 35.97
N LEU A 177 6.29 40.66 36.33
CA LEU A 177 4.97 40.56 35.73
C LEU A 177 4.85 41.47 34.49
N HIS A 178 5.05 40.92 33.29
CA HIS A 178 4.74 41.63 32.03
C HIS A 178 3.39 41.15 31.47
N LEU A 179 2.37 42.02 31.60
CA LEU A 179 1.02 41.82 31.04
C LEU A 179 1.06 41.96 29.50
N LYS A 180 1.29 40.87 28.77
CA LYS A 180 1.06 40.85 27.32
C LYS A 180 -0.41 40.50 27.06
N ARG A 181 -1.17 41.44 26.47
CA ARG A 181 -2.44 41.09 25.80
C ARG A 181 -2.12 40.03 24.76
N HIS A 182 -2.55 38.78 25.00
CA HIS A 182 -2.35 37.71 24.04
C HIS A 182 -3.12 38.05 22.75
N ARG A 183 -2.45 37.98 21.62
CA ARG A 183 -3.05 38.23 20.31
C ARG A 183 -3.05 36.93 19.56
N PHE A 184 -4.25 36.41 19.28
CA PHE A 184 -4.44 35.28 18.37
C PHE A 184 -3.80 35.63 17.02
N SER A 185 -2.71 34.95 16.72
CA SER A 185 -1.93 35.16 15.50
C SER A 185 -1.50 33.81 14.98
N ASP A 186 -1.64 33.65 13.66
CA ASP A 186 -1.36 32.42 12.92
C ASP A 186 -2.38 31.29 13.20
N PRO A 187 -3.61 31.38 12.63
CA PRO A 187 -4.60 30.32 12.75
C PRO A 187 -4.17 29.04 12.01
N GLU A 188 -4.54 27.90 12.57
CA GLU A 188 -4.48 26.61 11.90
C GLU A 188 -5.40 26.63 10.68
N ARG A 189 -4.88 26.13 9.54
CA ARG A 189 -5.61 26.08 8.28
C ARG A 189 -5.84 24.67 7.80
N VAL A 190 -7.01 24.43 7.21
CA VAL A 190 -7.32 23.21 6.47
C VAL A 190 -7.52 23.56 5.00
N ASN A 191 -6.87 22.82 4.10
CA ASN A 191 -6.99 23.06 2.67
C ASN A 191 -8.40 22.67 2.16
N TYR A 192 -9.04 23.61 1.45
CA TYR A 192 -10.34 23.38 0.81
C TYR A 192 -10.34 22.21 -0.15
N LYS A 193 -9.29 22.14 -0.98
CA LYS A 193 -9.09 21.11 -2.00
C LYS A 193 -7.64 20.66 -1.97
N PHE A 194 -7.43 19.41 -2.38
CA PHE A 194 -6.10 18.89 -2.64
C PHE A 194 -5.63 19.35 -4.01
N GLU A 195 -4.38 19.79 -4.10
CA GLU A 195 -3.77 20.21 -5.36
C GLU A 195 -2.96 19.05 -5.94
N SER A 196 -3.50 18.39 -6.97
CA SER A 196 -2.75 17.46 -7.81
C SER A 196 -1.62 18.19 -8.55
N GLY A 197 -0.52 17.50 -8.83
CA GLY A 197 0.59 18.05 -9.60
C GLY A 197 1.94 17.42 -9.26
N THR A 198 3.01 18.08 -9.65
CA THR A 198 4.38 17.71 -9.26
C THR A 198 4.68 18.25 -7.87
N CYS A 199 5.24 17.39 -7.02
CA CYS A 199 5.84 17.83 -5.76
C CYS A 199 7.06 18.70 -6.06
N LYS A 200 7.16 19.88 -5.44
CA LYS A 200 8.44 20.62 -5.40
C LYS A 200 9.42 19.80 -4.55
N LEU A 201 10.53 19.39 -5.19
CA LEU A 201 11.52 18.45 -4.65
C LEU A 201 12.52 19.08 -3.65
N GLU A 202 12.45 20.39 -3.39
CA GLU A 202 13.61 21.13 -2.87
C GLU A 202 13.94 20.91 -1.39
N ILE A 203 13.01 20.44 -0.54
CA ILE A 203 13.31 19.77 0.73
C ILE A 203 12.13 18.83 1.00
N ILE A 204 12.37 17.52 1.12
CA ILE A 204 11.37 16.58 1.64
C ILE A 204 11.72 16.31 3.09
N ASP A 205 10.81 16.65 3.99
CA ASP A 205 10.91 16.26 5.39
C ASP A 205 10.57 14.77 5.51
N ASP A 206 11.55 13.96 5.92
CA ASP A 206 11.39 12.53 6.14
C ASP A 206 10.30 12.21 7.15
N ASN A 207 10.01 13.14 8.08
CA ASN A 207 9.01 12.94 9.11
C ASN A 207 7.58 13.27 8.68
N ALA A 208 7.36 13.78 7.48
CA ALA A 208 6.04 14.19 6.99
C ALA A 208 5.37 13.17 6.04
N ILE A 209 5.89 11.94 5.94
CA ILE A 209 5.44 10.97 4.95
C ILE A 209 4.84 9.71 5.59
N ILE A 210 3.75 9.22 4.99
CA ILE A 210 3.17 7.90 5.27
C ILE A 210 3.15 7.02 4.03
N ARG A 211 3.05 5.71 4.27
CA ARG A 211 2.66 4.71 3.29
C ARG A 211 1.25 4.20 3.63
N ALA A 212 0.33 4.38 2.70
CA ALA A 212 -1.01 3.82 2.76
C ALA A 212 -1.04 2.53 1.93
N ARG A 213 -1.46 1.41 2.53
CA ARG A 213 -1.71 0.13 1.86
C ARG A 213 -3.18 -0.21 1.96
N GLY A 214 -3.66 -1.05 1.05
CA GLY A 214 -5.08 -1.43 1.06
C GLY A 214 -5.98 -0.45 0.32
N LEU A 215 -5.44 0.43 -0.54
CA LEU A 215 -6.22 1.30 -1.44
C LEU A 215 -6.91 0.51 -2.57
N PRO A 216 -8.24 0.64 -2.77
CA PRO A 216 -8.94 0.06 -3.92
C PRO A 216 -8.18 0.30 -5.23
N TRP A 217 -8.13 -0.68 -6.13
CA TRP A 217 -7.26 -0.56 -7.32
C TRP A 217 -7.62 0.58 -8.27
N GLN A 218 -8.86 1.07 -8.22
CA GLN A 218 -9.31 2.24 -8.99
C GLN A 218 -9.08 3.58 -8.27
N SER A 219 -8.57 3.57 -7.04
CA SER A 219 -8.37 4.79 -6.26
C SER A 219 -7.41 5.74 -6.96
N SER A 220 -7.76 7.01 -6.88
CA SER A 220 -6.99 8.15 -7.33
C SER A 220 -6.35 8.90 -6.16
N ASP A 221 -5.49 9.85 -6.48
CA ASP A 221 -4.98 10.84 -5.54
C ASP A 221 -6.09 11.63 -4.84
N GLN A 222 -7.18 11.92 -5.54
CA GLN A 222 -8.33 12.60 -4.95
C GLN A 222 -9.08 11.72 -3.94
N ASP A 223 -9.13 10.40 -4.14
CA ASP A 223 -9.73 9.47 -3.17
C ASP A 223 -8.86 9.38 -1.91
N ILE A 224 -7.54 9.34 -2.08
CA ILE A 224 -6.57 9.42 -0.97
C ILE A 224 -6.75 10.74 -0.21
N ALA A 225 -6.88 11.86 -0.91
CA ALA A 225 -7.10 13.16 -0.29
C ALA A 225 -8.44 13.27 0.45
N ARG A 226 -9.49 12.58 -0.03
CA ARG A 226 -10.77 12.47 0.71
C ARG A 226 -10.61 11.63 1.97
N PHE A 227 -9.88 10.51 1.91
CA PHE A 227 -9.63 9.68 3.08
C PHE A 227 -8.83 10.41 4.17
N PHE A 228 -7.86 11.24 3.79
CA PHE A 228 -7.09 12.09 4.71
C PHE A 228 -7.66 13.51 4.87
N LYS A 229 -8.96 13.74 4.57
CA LYS A 229 -9.58 15.07 4.71
C LYS A 229 -9.42 15.61 6.14
N GLY A 230 -9.15 16.92 6.26
CA GLY A 230 -8.80 17.57 7.53
C GLY A 230 -7.29 17.67 7.76
N LEU A 231 -6.49 16.87 7.05
CA LEU A 231 -5.03 16.90 7.09
C LEU A 231 -4.50 17.49 5.79
N ASN A 232 -3.55 18.42 5.88
CA ASN A 232 -3.03 19.09 4.69
C ASN A 232 -1.94 18.23 4.03
N ILE A 233 -2.29 17.64 2.90
CA ILE A 233 -1.34 17.00 1.98
C ILE A 233 -0.65 18.09 1.15
N ALA A 234 0.66 17.99 0.97
CA ALA A 234 1.42 18.91 0.12
C ALA A 234 0.96 18.81 -1.34
N LYS A 235 1.14 19.87 -2.14
CA LYS A 235 0.84 19.85 -3.58
C LYS A 235 1.59 18.72 -4.28
N GLY A 236 0.89 17.87 -5.02
CA GLY A 236 1.46 16.67 -5.64
C GLY A 236 1.88 15.57 -4.66
N GLY A 237 1.58 15.73 -3.37
CA GLY A 237 2.05 14.90 -2.27
C GLY A 237 1.45 13.50 -2.23
N ALA A 238 0.57 13.12 -3.15
CA ALA A 238 0.00 11.77 -3.23
C ALA A 238 0.59 11.01 -4.43
N ALA A 239 1.43 10.02 -4.15
CA ALA A 239 2.11 9.20 -5.14
C ALA A 239 1.60 7.75 -5.10
N LEU A 240 0.88 7.34 -6.14
CA LEU A 240 0.40 5.96 -6.29
C LEU A 240 1.55 5.03 -6.69
N CYS A 241 1.68 3.89 -6.02
CA CYS A 241 2.73 2.92 -6.30
C CYS A 241 2.29 1.93 -7.40
N LEU A 242 3.17 1.68 -8.36
CA LEU A 242 2.97 0.67 -9.40
C LEU A 242 3.80 -0.60 -9.12
N ASN A 243 3.24 -1.76 -9.46
CA ASN A 243 3.96 -3.04 -9.44
C ASN A 243 4.94 -3.16 -10.62
N ALA A 244 5.71 -4.25 -10.68
CA ALA A 244 6.65 -4.50 -11.78
C ALA A 244 5.98 -4.50 -13.17
N GLN A 245 4.71 -4.90 -13.27
CA GLN A 245 3.92 -4.92 -14.51
C GLN A 245 3.23 -3.58 -14.83
N GLY A 246 3.50 -2.51 -14.07
CA GLY A 246 2.90 -1.20 -14.28
C GLY A 246 1.43 -1.08 -13.93
N ARG A 247 0.89 -2.02 -13.15
CA ARG A 247 -0.44 -1.95 -12.55
C ARG A 247 -0.35 -1.37 -11.14
N ARG A 248 -1.42 -0.72 -10.68
CA ARG A 248 -1.52 -0.25 -9.30
C ARG A 248 -1.49 -1.43 -8.34
N ASN A 249 -0.64 -1.37 -7.32
CA ASN A 249 -0.54 -2.45 -6.31
C ASN A 249 -1.50 -2.23 -5.13
N GLY A 250 -2.23 -1.11 -5.08
CA GLY A 250 -3.07 -0.73 -3.94
C GLY A 250 -2.31 -0.08 -2.79
N GLU A 251 -1.13 0.47 -3.06
CA GLU A 251 -0.33 1.26 -2.13
C GLU A 251 -0.07 2.66 -2.67
N ALA A 252 0.12 3.62 -1.76
CA ALA A 252 0.52 4.97 -2.08
C ALA A 252 1.43 5.53 -0.99
N LEU A 253 2.29 6.48 -1.38
CA LEU A 253 3.03 7.33 -0.46
C LEU A 253 2.36 8.70 -0.41
N VAL A 254 2.16 9.23 0.79
CA VAL A 254 1.49 10.52 1.00
C VAL A 254 2.38 11.43 1.83
N ARG A 255 2.71 12.59 1.27
CA ARG A 255 3.47 13.66 1.90
C ARG A 255 2.55 14.74 2.45
N PHE A 256 2.56 14.93 3.75
CA PHE A 256 1.88 16.03 4.42
C PHE A 256 2.75 17.29 4.49
N VAL A 257 2.14 18.42 4.82
CA VAL A 257 2.85 19.69 5.04
C VAL A 257 3.62 19.74 6.36
N SER A 258 3.29 18.86 7.31
CA SER A 258 3.92 18.80 8.64
C SER A 258 3.94 17.38 9.20
N GLU A 259 4.91 17.10 10.09
CA GLU A 259 4.98 15.86 10.87
C GLU A 259 3.73 15.64 11.74
N GLU A 260 3.15 16.72 12.27
CA GLU A 260 1.93 16.64 13.09
C GLU A 260 0.74 16.07 12.29
N HIS A 261 0.57 16.49 11.04
CA HIS A 261 -0.46 15.91 10.17
C HIS A 261 -0.17 14.46 9.81
N ARG A 262 1.11 14.09 9.64
CA ARG A 262 1.55 12.70 9.44
C ARG A 262 1.16 11.83 10.63
N ASP A 263 1.35 12.31 11.86
CA ASP A 263 1.00 11.58 13.08
C ASP A 263 -0.52 11.43 13.25
N LEU A 264 -1.31 12.45 12.94
CA LEU A 264 -2.77 12.34 12.87
C LEU A 264 -3.22 11.34 11.78
N ALA A 265 -2.53 11.28 10.64
CA ALA A 265 -2.82 10.31 9.59
C ALA A 265 -2.59 8.87 10.06
N LEU A 266 -1.59 8.61 10.90
CA LEU A 266 -1.34 7.28 11.48
C LEU A 266 -2.48 6.80 12.39
N GLN A 267 -3.20 7.72 13.03
CA GLN A 267 -4.39 7.38 13.83
C GLN A 267 -5.56 6.88 12.98
N ARG A 268 -5.51 7.05 11.64
CA ARG A 268 -6.50 6.49 10.70
C ARG A 268 -6.16 5.08 10.22
N HIS A 269 -5.23 4.40 10.91
CA HIS A 269 -4.89 3.02 10.61
C HIS A 269 -6.13 2.13 10.80
N LYS A 270 -6.45 1.32 9.78
CA LYS A 270 -7.64 0.47 9.65
C LYS A 270 -8.97 1.18 9.45
N HIS A 271 -8.98 2.48 9.15
CA HIS A 271 -10.19 3.16 8.67
C HIS A 271 -10.57 2.67 7.28
N HIS A 272 -11.85 2.79 6.93
CA HIS A 272 -12.38 2.24 5.68
C HIS A 272 -12.39 3.27 4.54
N MET A 273 -11.99 2.80 3.35
CA MET A 273 -12.19 3.46 2.07
C MET A 273 -13.08 2.56 1.20
N GLY A 274 -14.38 2.83 1.20
CA GLY A 274 -15.37 1.90 0.67
C GLY A 274 -15.33 0.58 1.44
N ASN A 275 -15.22 -0.55 0.73
CA ASN A 275 -15.24 -1.88 1.35
C ASN A 275 -13.85 -2.39 1.79
N ARG A 276 -12.84 -1.51 1.85
CA ARG A 276 -11.47 -1.91 2.23
C ARG A 276 -10.96 -1.06 3.36
N TYR A 277 -10.38 -1.70 4.37
CA TYR A 277 -9.60 -0.97 5.37
C TYR A 277 -8.26 -0.55 4.77
N ILE A 278 -7.77 0.61 5.21
CA ILE A 278 -6.49 1.17 4.81
C ILE A 278 -5.50 1.01 5.94
N GLU A 279 -4.36 0.39 5.67
CA GLU A 279 -3.26 0.35 6.61
C GLU A 279 -2.36 1.55 6.39
N VAL A 280 -2.13 2.34 7.43
CA VAL A 280 -1.25 3.52 7.39
C VAL A 280 0.01 3.22 8.20
N TYR A 281 1.18 3.44 7.61
CA TYR A 281 2.50 3.26 8.23
C TYR A 281 3.39 4.49 7.99
N LYS A 282 4.40 4.69 8.84
CA LYS A 282 5.44 5.70 8.60
C LYS A 282 6.28 5.30 7.37
N ALA A 283 6.73 6.29 6.60
CA ALA A 283 7.66 6.12 5.48
C ALA A 283 8.62 7.31 5.40
N THR A 284 9.68 7.19 4.61
CA THR A 284 10.75 8.20 4.48
C THR A 284 10.63 9.02 3.20
N GLY A 285 11.33 10.15 3.14
CA GLY A 285 11.48 10.98 1.94
C GLY A 285 12.16 10.26 0.81
N GLU A 286 13.14 9.40 1.11
CA GLU A 286 13.79 8.55 0.11
C GLU A 286 12.80 7.62 -0.60
N ASP A 287 11.87 7.00 0.15
CA ASP A 287 10.86 6.13 -0.45
C ASP A 287 9.91 6.92 -1.34
N PHE A 288 9.55 8.14 -0.94
CA PHE A 288 8.76 9.05 -1.77
C PHE A 288 9.52 9.45 -3.03
N LEU A 289 10.81 9.77 -2.92
CA LEU A 289 11.67 10.15 -4.05
C LEU A 289 11.92 9.00 -5.03
N LYS A 290 11.98 7.75 -4.59
CA LYS A 290 12.08 6.60 -5.51
C LYS A 290 10.86 6.47 -6.41
N ILE A 291 9.70 6.95 -5.94
CA ILE A 291 8.40 6.81 -6.63
C ILE A 291 8.02 8.09 -7.38
N ALA A 292 8.29 9.27 -6.82
CA ALA A 292 7.90 10.58 -7.35
C ALA A 292 9.10 11.48 -7.75
N GLY A 293 10.33 10.98 -7.58
CA GLY A 293 11.57 11.64 -7.99
C GLY A 293 12.11 11.08 -9.31
N GLY A 294 12.92 11.88 -9.98
CA GLY A 294 13.47 11.57 -11.30
C GLY A 294 12.50 11.95 -12.42
N THR A 295 12.69 13.14 -12.99
CA THR A 295 11.92 13.59 -14.16
C THR A 295 12.86 13.67 -15.35
N SER A 296 12.56 12.96 -16.44
CA SER A 296 13.20 13.23 -17.73
C SER A 296 12.73 14.58 -18.28
N ASN A 297 13.56 15.26 -19.09
CA ASN A 297 13.21 16.58 -19.63
C ASN A 297 11.87 16.58 -20.40
N GLU A 298 11.55 15.48 -21.08
CA GLU A 298 10.27 15.29 -21.78
C GLU A 298 9.07 15.28 -20.81
N VAL A 299 9.20 14.58 -19.67
CA VAL A 299 8.16 14.57 -18.64
C VAL A 299 8.05 15.91 -17.96
N ALA A 300 9.16 16.62 -17.77
CA ALA A 300 9.14 17.97 -17.23
C ALA A 300 8.39 18.93 -18.17
N LEU A 301 8.57 18.81 -19.48
CA LEU A 301 7.82 19.57 -20.49
C LEU A 301 6.34 19.19 -20.51
N PHE A 302 6.01 17.89 -20.46
CA PHE A 302 4.64 17.40 -20.41
C PHE A 302 3.90 17.88 -19.14
N LEU A 303 4.58 17.86 -18.00
CA LEU A 303 4.04 18.27 -16.70
C LEU A 303 4.24 19.78 -16.41
N SER A 304 4.88 20.53 -17.30
CA SER A 304 5.17 21.97 -17.09
C SER A 304 3.91 22.82 -17.05
N LYS A 305 2.82 22.34 -17.66
CA LYS A 305 1.56 23.04 -17.73
C LYS A 305 0.80 22.84 -16.41
N GLU A 306 0.59 23.94 -15.70
CA GLU A 306 -0.11 23.93 -14.41
C GLU A 306 -1.62 23.62 -14.57
N ASN A 307 -2.23 23.10 -13.51
CA ASN A 307 -3.67 22.83 -13.38
C ASN A 307 -4.27 21.84 -14.40
N GLN A 308 -3.51 20.80 -14.76
CA GLN A 308 -3.97 19.76 -15.67
C GLN A 308 -4.27 18.45 -14.95
N VAL A 309 -5.29 17.74 -15.45
CA VAL A 309 -5.65 16.40 -14.97
C VAL A 309 -5.11 15.37 -15.96
N ILE A 310 -4.38 14.38 -15.44
CA ILE A 310 -3.72 13.36 -16.24
C ILE A 310 -4.58 12.10 -16.25
N VAL A 311 -4.83 11.54 -17.43
CA VAL A 311 -5.47 10.22 -17.58
C VAL A 311 -4.51 9.29 -18.31
N ARG A 312 -4.25 8.13 -17.74
CA ARG A 312 -3.52 7.05 -18.38
C ARG A 312 -4.47 6.19 -19.20
N MET A 313 -4.12 6.00 -20.46
CA MET A 313 -4.72 5.04 -21.38
C MET A 313 -3.86 3.78 -21.40
N ARG A 314 -4.49 2.60 -21.33
CA ARG A 314 -3.83 1.30 -21.49
C ARG A 314 -4.54 0.45 -22.52
N GLY A 315 -3.77 -0.38 -23.22
CA GLY A 315 -4.28 -1.32 -24.21
C GLY A 315 -4.45 -0.73 -25.61
N LEU A 316 -3.84 0.43 -25.88
CA LEU A 316 -3.83 1.06 -27.20
C LEU A 316 -3.26 0.09 -28.25
N PRO A 317 -3.88 0.00 -29.45
CA PRO A 317 -3.27 -0.65 -30.59
C PRO A 317 -1.85 -0.12 -30.84
N PHE A 318 -0.92 -0.99 -31.23
CA PHE A 318 0.45 -0.56 -31.54
C PHE A 318 0.55 0.35 -32.77
N THR A 319 -0.50 0.43 -33.58
CA THR A 319 -0.61 1.34 -34.73
C THR A 319 -1.37 2.62 -34.39
N ALA A 320 -1.75 2.82 -33.12
CA ALA A 320 -2.59 3.95 -32.73
C ALA A 320 -1.87 5.29 -32.94
N THR A 321 -2.57 6.24 -33.55
CA THR A 321 -2.06 7.59 -33.81
C THR A 321 -2.61 8.61 -32.82
N ALA A 322 -1.96 9.77 -32.71
CA ALA A 322 -2.46 10.87 -31.88
C ALA A 322 -3.86 11.32 -32.33
N GLU A 323 -4.12 11.33 -33.64
CA GLU A 323 -5.42 11.66 -34.23
C GLU A 323 -6.53 10.68 -33.82
N GLU A 324 -6.23 9.38 -33.77
CA GLU A 324 -7.18 8.38 -33.30
C GLU A 324 -7.51 8.56 -31.81
N VAL A 325 -6.52 8.91 -30.99
CA VAL A 325 -6.73 9.23 -29.56
C VAL A 325 -7.58 10.50 -29.39
N LEU A 326 -7.31 11.54 -30.17
CA LEU A 326 -8.13 12.77 -30.17
C LEU A 326 -9.57 12.48 -30.60
N THR A 327 -9.76 11.63 -31.60
CA THR A 327 -11.09 11.21 -32.09
C THR A 327 -11.82 10.36 -31.05
N PHE A 328 -11.12 9.47 -30.35
CA PHE A 328 -11.67 8.63 -29.29
C PHE A 328 -12.29 9.46 -28.16
N PHE A 329 -11.60 10.50 -27.69
CA PHE A 329 -12.18 11.43 -26.71
C PHE A 329 -13.25 12.33 -27.34
N GLY A 330 -12.99 12.82 -28.55
CA GLY A 330 -13.92 13.66 -29.31
C GLY A 330 -14.09 15.05 -28.71
N GLN A 331 -15.08 15.80 -29.20
CA GLN A 331 -15.27 17.21 -28.80
C GLN A 331 -15.82 17.39 -27.38
N HIS A 332 -16.37 16.34 -26.76
CA HIS A 332 -16.96 16.39 -25.42
C HIS A 332 -15.92 16.38 -24.30
N CYS A 333 -14.68 15.97 -24.58
CA CYS A 333 -13.55 16.03 -23.66
C CYS A 333 -12.28 16.43 -24.44
N PRO A 334 -12.10 17.73 -24.74
CA PRO A 334 -10.95 18.18 -25.52
C PRO A 334 -9.64 17.94 -24.78
N VAL A 335 -8.68 17.33 -25.48
CA VAL A 335 -7.32 17.12 -24.99
C VAL A 335 -6.53 18.43 -25.04
N THR A 336 -5.82 18.73 -23.96
CA THR A 336 -5.12 20.01 -23.80
C THR A 336 -3.92 20.12 -24.71
N GLY A 337 -3.93 21.06 -25.64
CA GLY A 337 -2.85 21.19 -26.63
C GLY A 337 -2.93 20.14 -27.75
N GLY A 338 -4.06 19.44 -27.90
CA GLY A 338 -4.26 18.46 -28.97
C GLY A 338 -3.22 17.34 -28.91
N LYS A 339 -2.43 17.20 -29.97
CA LYS A 339 -1.38 16.16 -30.07
C LYS A 339 -0.29 16.33 -29.01
N GLU A 340 0.06 17.57 -28.67
CA GLU A 340 1.06 17.90 -27.64
C GLU A 340 0.57 17.56 -26.22
N GLY A 341 -0.72 17.28 -26.06
CA GLY A 341 -1.32 16.82 -24.80
C GLY A 341 -1.27 15.31 -24.60
N ILE A 342 -0.71 14.57 -25.55
CA ILE A 342 -0.67 13.11 -25.57
C ILE A 342 0.79 12.66 -25.50
N LEU A 343 1.13 11.91 -24.46
CA LEU A 343 2.44 11.32 -24.27
C LEU A 343 2.35 9.80 -24.45
N PHE A 344 2.81 9.29 -25.58
CA PHE A 344 2.91 7.86 -25.82
C PHE A 344 4.10 7.28 -25.07
N VAL A 345 3.88 6.13 -24.41
CA VAL A 345 4.95 5.42 -23.74
C VAL A 345 5.59 4.46 -24.74
N THR A 346 6.84 4.72 -25.11
CA THR A 346 7.64 3.88 -26.01
C THR A 346 8.82 3.24 -25.30
N TYR A 347 9.27 2.10 -25.80
CA TYR A 347 10.56 1.52 -25.46
C TYR A 347 11.71 2.41 -25.97
N PRO A 348 12.97 2.20 -25.51
CA PRO A 348 14.12 2.99 -25.98
C PRO A 348 14.43 2.80 -27.47
N ASP A 349 13.95 1.70 -28.05
CA ASP A 349 14.01 1.41 -29.49
C ASP A 349 12.87 2.04 -30.30
N GLY A 350 12.02 2.86 -29.66
CA GLY A 350 10.88 3.54 -30.28
C GLY A 350 9.63 2.68 -30.45
N ARG A 351 9.63 1.40 -30.01
CA ARG A 351 8.43 0.57 -30.12
C ARG A 351 7.33 1.03 -29.16
N PRO A 352 6.05 1.05 -29.59
CA PRO A 352 4.94 1.44 -28.73
C PRO A 352 4.64 0.35 -27.69
N THR A 353 4.42 0.76 -26.44
CA THR A 353 4.06 -0.16 -25.34
C THR A 353 2.55 -0.44 -25.27
N GLY A 354 1.74 0.41 -25.90
CA GLY A 354 0.27 0.40 -25.77
C GLY A 354 -0.26 1.18 -24.56
N ASP A 355 0.61 1.89 -23.83
CA ASP A 355 0.25 2.84 -22.78
C ASP A 355 0.47 4.29 -23.28
N ALA A 356 -0.41 5.21 -22.88
CA ALA A 356 -0.24 6.65 -23.13
C ALA A 356 -0.80 7.48 -21.98
N PHE A 357 -0.35 8.72 -21.84
CA PHE A 357 -0.88 9.70 -20.90
C PHE A 357 -1.48 10.88 -21.65
N VAL A 358 -2.63 11.37 -21.17
CA VAL A 358 -3.39 12.42 -21.82
C VAL A 358 -3.74 13.51 -20.83
N LEU A 359 -3.54 14.77 -21.23
CA LEU A 359 -3.76 15.95 -20.41
C LEU A 359 -5.11 16.59 -20.68
N PHE A 360 -5.87 16.86 -19.62
CA PHE A 360 -7.14 17.59 -19.66
C PHE A 360 -7.03 18.90 -18.90
N SER A 361 -7.67 19.95 -19.43
CA SER A 361 -7.56 21.32 -18.91
C SER A 361 -8.41 21.55 -17.66
N CYS A 362 -9.35 20.64 -17.38
CA CYS A 362 -10.18 20.68 -16.20
C CYS A 362 -10.61 19.27 -15.76
N GLU A 363 -11.03 19.16 -14.50
CA GLU A 363 -11.53 17.93 -13.89
C GLU A 363 -12.77 17.39 -14.61
N GLU A 364 -13.65 18.26 -15.11
CA GLU A 364 -14.88 17.84 -15.80
C GLU A 364 -14.58 17.05 -17.09
N TYR A 365 -13.65 17.54 -17.92
CA TYR A 365 -13.25 16.83 -19.13
C TYR A 365 -12.56 15.50 -18.83
N ALA A 366 -11.74 15.45 -17.77
CA ALA A 366 -11.14 14.20 -17.33
C ALA A 366 -12.20 13.21 -16.83
N GLN A 367 -13.22 13.65 -16.09
CA GLN A 367 -14.33 12.79 -15.66
C GLN A 367 -15.13 12.26 -16.84
N ASN A 368 -15.42 13.10 -17.83
CA ASN A 368 -16.09 12.66 -19.05
C ASN A 368 -15.23 11.67 -19.86
N ALA A 369 -13.91 11.87 -19.89
CA ALA A 369 -12.98 10.90 -20.48
C ALA A 369 -13.03 9.56 -19.73
N LEU A 370 -13.01 9.55 -18.39
CA LEU A 370 -13.07 8.32 -17.59
C LEU A 370 -14.38 7.53 -17.78
N LYS A 371 -15.48 8.18 -18.18
CA LYS A 371 -16.74 7.49 -18.54
C LYS A 371 -16.59 6.60 -19.78
N LYS A 372 -15.60 6.85 -20.64
CA LYS A 372 -15.27 6.04 -21.83
C LYS A 372 -14.38 4.83 -21.51
N HIS A 373 -14.24 4.49 -20.24
CA HIS A 373 -13.44 3.34 -19.81
C HIS A 373 -14.02 2.04 -20.39
N LYS A 374 -13.17 1.24 -21.05
CA LYS A 374 -13.49 0.03 -21.83
C LYS A 374 -14.18 0.26 -23.18
N ASP A 375 -14.28 1.50 -23.64
CA ASP A 375 -14.69 1.77 -25.02
C ASP A 375 -13.62 1.27 -26.01
N LEU A 376 -14.05 1.01 -27.25
CA LEU A 376 -13.20 0.47 -28.30
C LEU A 376 -12.45 1.57 -29.05
N LEU A 377 -11.14 1.38 -29.22
CA LEU A 377 -10.31 2.08 -30.19
C LEU A 377 -9.83 1.06 -31.22
N GLY A 378 -10.40 1.14 -32.43
CA GLY A 378 -10.25 0.10 -33.44
C GLY A 378 -10.84 -1.23 -32.98
N LYS A 379 -9.98 -2.24 -32.73
CA LYS A 379 -10.37 -3.59 -32.28
C LYS A 379 -10.04 -3.87 -30.81
N ARG A 380 -9.59 -2.87 -30.06
CA ARG A 380 -9.09 -3.02 -28.68
C ARG A 380 -9.95 -2.18 -27.75
N TYR A 381 -10.37 -2.75 -26.62
CA TYR A 381 -10.92 -1.94 -25.55
C TYR A 381 -9.79 -1.18 -24.85
N ILE A 382 -10.06 0.06 -24.46
CA ILE A 382 -9.08 0.93 -23.82
C ILE A 382 -9.44 1.11 -22.35
N GLU A 383 -8.48 0.80 -21.48
CA GLU A 383 -8.65 1.04 -20.05
C GLU A 383 -8.15 2.45 -19.71
N LEU A 384 -9.01 3.25 -19.08
CA LEU A 384 -8.72 4.62 -18.67
C LEU A 384 -8.62 4.71 -17.14
N PHE A 385 -7.56 5.35 -16.65
CA PHE A 385 -7.33 5.56 -15.22
C PHE A 385 -6.89 6.99 -14.95
N ARG A 386 -7.45 7.63 -13.91
CA ARG A 386 -6.95 8.93 -13.43
C ARG A 386 -5.55 8.75 -12.87
N SER A 387 -4.56 9.47 -13.38
CA SER A 387 -3.16 9.29 -13.03
C SER A 387 -2.55 10.51 -12.36
N THR A 388 -1.43 10.31 -11.67
CA THR A 388 -0.65 11.38 -11.03
C THR A 388 0.65 11.62 -11.79
N ALA A 389 1.30 12.75 -11.54
CA ALA A 389 2.63 13.05 -12.06
C ALA A 389 3.65 11.94 -11.73
N ALA A 390 3.59 11.41 -10.50
CA ALA A 390 4.44 10.29 -10.08
C ALA A 390 4.15 9.01 -10.89
N GLU A 391 2.90 8.76 -11.29
CA GLU A 391 2.57 7.61 -12.13
C GLU A 391 3.20 7.73 -13.53
N VAL A 392 3.17 8.94 -14.11
CA VAL A 392 3.81 9.23 -15.41
C VAL A 392 5.31 8.93 -15.34
N GLN A 393 5.99 9.46 -14.32
CA GLN A 393 7.42 9.23 -14.09
C GLN A 393 7.74 7.75 -13.89
N GLN A 394 7.00 7.03 -13.04
CA GLN A 394 7.24 5.60 -12.79
C GLN A 394 7.08 4.75 -14.05
N VAL A 395 6.07 5.03 -14.87
CA VAL A 395 5.85 4.28 -16.12
C VAL A 395 6.99 4.54 -17.09
N LEU A 396 7.37 5.81 -17.28
CA LEU A 396 8.43 6.16 -18.22
C LEU A 396 9.80 5.66 -17.75
N ASN A 397 10.14 5.80 -16.47
CA ASN A 397 11.39 5.30 -15.91
C ASN A 397 11.51 3.77 -16.06
N ARG A 398 10.40 3.03 -16.02
CA ARG A 398 10.40 1.58 -16.29
C ARG A 398 10.83 1.27 -17.72
N TYR A 399 10.37 2.05 -18.69
CA TYR A 399 10.60 1.78 -20.12
C TYR A 399 11.80 2.53 -20.69
N SER A 400 12.28 3.62 -20.07
CA SER A 400 13.52 4.31 -20.43
C SER A 400 14.75 3.57 -19.92
N SER A 401 14.62 2.86 -18.81
CA SER A 401 15.63 1.93 -18.34
C SER A 401 15.57 0.70 -19.23
N ALA A 402 16.65 0.40 -19.97
CA ALA A 402 16.89 -0.97 -20.42
C ALA A 402 16.66 -1.92 -19.24
N PRO A 403 16.20 -3.17 -19.42
CA PRO A 403 16.04 -4.09 -18.30
C PRO A 403 17.41 -4.31 -17.66
N LEU A 404 17.71 -3.51 -16.63
CA LEU A 404 18.72 -3.82 -15.65
C LEU A 404 18.11 -5.01 -14.92
N ILE A 405 18.60 -6.19 -15.28
CA ILE A 405 18.54 -7.36 -14.42
C ILE A 405 18.88 -6.86 -13.00
N PRO A 406 18.08 -7.18 -11.97
CA PRO A 406 18.40 -6.78 -10.61
C PRO A 406 19.75 -7.38 -10.25
N LEU A 407 20.80 -6.58 -10.32
CA LEU A 407 22.07 -6.91 -9.69
C LEU A 407 21.78 -6.90 -8.20
N GLN A 408 21.79 -8.08 -7.58
CA GLN A 408 21.85 -8.17 -6.13
C GLN A 408 23.04 -7.33 -5.67
N THR A 409 22.80 -6.40 -4.76
CA THR A 409 23.86 -5.63 -4.09
C THR A 409 24.91 -6.60 -3.56
N PRO A 410 26.18 -6.51 -3.97
CA PRO A 410 27.21 -7.40 -3.46
C PRO A 410 27.38 -7.18 -1.95
N PRO A 411 27.58 -8.23 -1.14
CA PRO A 411 27.96 -8.04 0.26
C PRO A 411 29.31 -7.30 0.32
N ILE A 412 29.40 -6.34 1.23
CA ILE A 412 30.63 -5.59 1.51
C ILE A 412 31.67 -6.58 2.05
N ILE A 413 32.67 -6.94 1.24
CA ILE A 413 33.84 -7.70 1.69
C ILE A 413 35.01 -6.70 1.87
N PRO A 414 35.75 -6.75 3.00
CA PRO A 414 36.90 -5.86 3.22
C PRO A 414 37.98 -6.10 2.17
N VAL A 415 38.46 -5.02 1.57
CA VAL A 415 39.46 -4.99 0.49
C VAL A 415 40.83 -5.42 1.05
N LEU A 416 41.33 -6.58 0.59
CA LEU A 416 42.77 -6.89 0.57
C LEU A 416 43.29 -6.65 -0.86
N PRO A 417 44.48 -6.06 -1.07
CA PRO A 417 44.88 -5.61 -2.40
C PRO A 417 45.65 -6.73 -3.11
N GLN A 418 45.10 -7.28 -4.21
CA GLN A 418 45.88 -8.04 -5.19
C GLN A 418 45.31 -7.94 -6.62
N PRO A 419 46.16 -8.14 -7.64
CA PRO A 419 46.23 -7.26 -8.80
C PRO A 419 45.55 -7.82 -10.05
N PHE A 420 45.34 -6.91 -11.02
CA PHE A 420 44.98 -7.16 -12.42
C PHE A 420 43.57 -7.69 -12.72
N ILE A 421 42.71 -6.75 -13.14
CA ILE A 421 41.49 -7.02 -13.91
C ILE A 421 41.90 -7.48 -15.32
N PRO A 422 41.44 -8.65 -15.83
CA PRO A 422 41.38 -8.87 -17.27
C PRO A 422 39.99 -8.41 -17.82
N PRO A 423 39.92 -8.00 -19.09
CA PRO A 423 38.78 -7.26 -19.65
C PRO A 423 37.58 -8.15 -19.98
N VAL A 424 36.40 -7.52 -20.00
CA VAL A 424 35.24 -7.69 -20.90
C VAL A 424 35.05 -9.06 -21.61
N ASN A 425 33.99 -9.80 -21.23
CA ASN A 425 33.30 -10.85 -22.00
C ASN A 425 34.20 -11.87 -22.74
N ILE A 426 35.15 -12.47 -22.03
CA ILE A 426 36.05 -13.49 -22.57
C ILE A 426 35.29 -14.83 -22.65
N ARG A 427 35.26 -15.43 -23.84
CA ARG A 427 34.65 -16.75 -24.10
C ARG A 427 35.66 -17.89 -23.92
N ASP A 428 36.20 -18.02 -22.71
CA ASP A 428 37.18 -19.03 -22.31
C ASP A 428 36.56 -20.29 -21.70
N CYS A 429 35.24 -20.44 -21.79
CA CYS A 429 34.53 -21.61 -21.31
C CYS A 429 33.95 -22.43 -22.47
N ILE A 430 33.71 -23.71 -22.20
CA ILE A 430 33.08 -24.64 -23.14
C ILE A 430 31.92 -25.33 -22.44
N ARG A 431 30.77 -25.43 -23.10
CA ARG A 431 29.62 -26.24 -22.69
C ARG A 431 29.61 -27.54 -23.49
N LEU A 432 29.58 -28.67 -22.80
CA LEU A 432 29.30 -29.99 -23.35
C LEU A 432 27.83 -30.32 -23.12
N ARG A 433 27.13 -30.74 -24.17
CA ARG A 433 25.75 -31.21 -24.13
C ARG A 433 25.67 -32.61 -24.71
N GLY A 434 24.88 -33.48 -24.06
CA GLY A 434 24.70 -34.86 -24.53
C GLY A 434 25.69 -35.86 -23.93
N LEU A 435 26.34 -35.52 -22.82
CA LEU A 435 27.23 -36.44 -22.08
C LEU A 435 26.45 -37.60 -21.46
N PRO A 436 26.83 -38.88 -21.70
CA PRO A 436 26.15 -40.03 -21.08
C PRO A 436 25.87 -39.82 -19.58
N TYR A 437 24.71 -40.25 -19.08
CA TYR A 437 24.34 -40.03 -17.67
C TYR A 437 25.27 -40.74 -16.67
N VAL A 438 26.11 -41.65 -17.15
CA VAL A 438 27.14 -42.37 -16.39
C VAL A 438 28.55 -41.82 -16.62
N ALA A 439 28.70 -40.74 -17.40
CA ALA A 439 30.02 -40.18 -17.73
C ALA A 439 30.67 -39.54 -16.49
N THR A 440 31.93 -39.88 -16.24
CA THR A 440 32.74 -39.31 -15.16
C THR A 440 33.63 -38.17 -15.64
N ILE A 441 34.34 -37.51 -14.72
CA ILE A 441 35.28 -36.45 -15.06
C ILE A 441 36.43 -37.02 -15.90
N GLU A 442 36.88 -38.24 -15.62
CA GLU A 442 37.92 -38.94 -16.38
C GLU A 442 37.51 -39.13 -17.84
N ASP A 443 36.26 -39.53 -18.11
CA ASP A 443 35.74 -39.69 -19.48
C ASP A 443 35.75 -38.35 -20.26
N ILE A 444 35.48 -37.24 -19.56
CA ILE A 444 35.49 -35.89 -20.16
C ILE A 444 36.91 -35.46 -20.51
N LEU A 445 37.89 -35.76 -19.65
CA LEU A 445 39.30 -35.47 -19.91
C LEU A 445 39.83 -36.29 -21.09
N GLU A 446 39.47 -37.57 -21.17
CA GLU A 446 39.82 -38.43 -22.31
C GLU A 446 39.20 -37.92 -23.62
N PHE A 447 37.94 -37.49 -23.59
CA PHE A 447 37.24 -36.93 -24.75
C PHE A 447 37.86 -35.61 -25.26
N LEU A 448 38.35 -34.75 -24.36
CA LEU A 448 39.05 -33.52 -24.72
C LEU A 448 40.51 -33.76 -25.17
N GLY A 449 41.10 -34.89 -24.81
CA GLY A 449 42.44 -35.30 -25.24
C GLY A 449 43.50 -34.22 -24.97
N GLU A 450 44.16 -33.74 -26.02
CA GLU A 450 45.22 -32.71 -25.97
C GLU A 450 44.77 -31.39 -25.31
N PHE A 451 43.47 -31.08 -25.32
CA PHE A 451 42.93 -29.86 -24.71
C PHE A 451 42.75 -29.97 -23.20
N SER A 452 42.86 -31.17 -22.61
CA SER A 452 42.72 -31.38 -21.17
C SER A 452 43.81 -30.67 -20.34
N ALA A 453 45.02 -30.52 -20.90
CA ALA A 453 46.13 -29.79 -20.28
C ALA A 453 45.86 -28.28 -20.12
N ASP A 454 44.98 -27.74 -20.96
CA ASP A 454 44.59 -26.34 -21.00
C ASP A 454 43.37 -26.02 -20.11
N ILE A 455 42.86 -26.99 -19.34
CA ILE A 455 41.77 -26.78 -18.38
C ILE A 455 42.34 -26.17 -17.08
N ARG A 456 41.61 -25.24 -16.46
CA ARG A 456 41.99 -24.72 -15.13
C ARG A 456 41.86 -25.79 -14.05
N THR A 457 42.65 -25.68 -12.98
CA THR A 457 42.50 -26.57 -11.82
C THR A 457 41.08 -26.46 -11.27
N HIS A 458 40.38 -27.59 -11.13
CA HIS A 458 38.94 -27.66 -10.78
C HIS A 458 37.97 -26.99 -11.78
N GLY A 459 38.38 -26.82 -13.04
CA GLY A 459 37.58 -26.13 -14.05
C GLY A 459 36.47 -26.96 -14.71
N VAL A 460 36.23 -28.21 -14.31
CA VAL A 460 35.16 -29.05 -14.87
C VAL A 460 33.96 -29.04 -13.92
N HIS A 461 32.82 -28.59 -14.41
CA HIS A 461 31.58 -28.45 -13.67
C HIS A 461 30.48 -29.30 -14.30
N MET A 462 30.02 -30.35 -13.61
CA MET A 462 28.89 -31.16 -14.05
C MET A 462 27.57 -30.53 -13.64
N VAL A 463 26.61 -30.43 -14.56
CA VAL A 463 25.27 -29.94 -14.25
C VAL A 463 24.43 -31.08 -13.70
N LEU A 464 23.91 -30.91 -12.49
CA LEU A 464 23.02 -31.86 -11.83
C LEU A 464 21.57 -31.35 -11.93
N ASN A 465 20.63 -32.25 -12.18
CA ASN A 465 19.19 -31.98 -12.08
C ASN A 465 18.77 -31.77 -10.61
N HIS A 466 17.55 -31.29 -10.39
CA HIS A 466 16.98 -31.08 -9.05
C HIS A 466 16.94 -32.34 -8.15
N GLN A 467 17.11 -33.53 -8.74
CA GLN A 467 17.21 -34.81 -8.03
C GLN A 467 18.67 -35.23 -7.74
N GLY A 468 19.65 -34.35 -7.96
CA GLY A 468 21.09 -34.61 -7.78
C GLY A 468 21.72 -35.51 -8.84
N ARG A 469 20.99 -35.87 -9.91
CA ARG A 469 21.49 -36.72 -11.00
C ARG A 469 22.11 -35.89 -12.13
N PRO A 470 23.18 -36.35 -12.80
CA PRO A 470 23.78 -35.62 -13.92
C PRO A 470 22.77 -35.40 -15.05
N SER A 471 22.65 -34.15 -15.49
CA SER A 471 21.71 -33.71 -16.54
C SER A 471 22.17 -34.11 -17.94
N GLY A 472 23.44 -34.52 -18.08
CA GLY A 472 24.09 -34.74 -19.37
C GLY A 472 24.68 -33.47 -19.99
N ASP A 473 24.70 -32.37 -19.23
CA ASP A 473 25.37 -31.11 -19.55
C ASP A 473 26.56 -30.91 -18.61
N SER A 474 27.68 -30.40 -19.13
CA SER A 474 28.82 -29.94 -18.32
C SER A 474 29.42 -28.66 -18.87
N PHE A 475 30.13 -27.94 -18.01
CA PHE A 475 30.88 -26.75 -18.37
C PHE A 475 32.35 -26.92 -17.99
N ILE A 476 33.23 -26.41 -18.86
CA ILE A 476 34.68 -26.57 -18.72
C ILE A 476 35.32 -25.20 -18.89
N GLN A 477 36.08 -24.81 -17.88
CA GLN A 477 36.81 -23.55 -17.86
C GLN A 477 38.24 -23.77 -18.38
N MET A 478 38.54 -23.17 -19.53
CA MET A 478 39.86 -23.24 -20.15
C MET A 478 40.76 -22.12 -19.62
N LYS A 479 42.07 -22.26 -19.83
CA LYS A 479 43.07 -21.23 -19.54
C LYS A 479 43.09 -20.11 -20.58
N SER A 480 42.53 -20.32 -21.77
CA SER A 480 42.49 -19.35 -22.88
C SER A 480 41.24 -19.49 -23.74
N ALA A 481 40.71 -18.35 -24.21
CA ALA A 481 39.57 -18.29 -25.15
C ALA A 481 39.86 -18.93 -26.51
N GLU A 482 41.10 -18.84 -26.98
CA GLU A 482 41.52 -19.47 -28.23
C GLU A 482 41.49 -21.00 -28.12
N ARG A 483 41.95 -21.53 -26.99
CA ARG A 483 41.87 -22.97 -26.69
C ARG A 483 40.43 -23.43 -26.55
N ALA A 484 39.57 -22.62 -25.92
CA ALA A 484 38.14 -22.91 -25.83
C ALA A 484 37.47 -23.00 -27.21
N PHE A 485 37.81 -22.10 -28.13
CA PHE A 485 37.30 -22.11 -29.50
C PHE A 485 37.79 -23.34 -30.30
N LEU A 486 39.09 -23.66 -30.22
CA LEU A 486 39.66 -24.82 -30.92
C LEU A 486 39.10 -26.15 -30.39
N ALA A 487 38.98 -26.29 -29.07
CA ALA A 487 38.38 -27.45 -28.44
C ALA A 487 36.88 -27.57 -28.80
N ALA A 488 36.15 -26.45 -28.83
CA ALA A 488 34.77 -26.44 -29.28
C ALA A 488 34.63 -26.97 -30.71
N GLN A 489 35.44 -26.47 -31.66
CA GLN A 489 35.37 -26.94 -33.03
C GLN A 489 35.85 -28.39 -33.22
N LYS A 490 36.96 -28.78 -32.59
CA LYS A 490 37.57 -30.12 -32.77
C LYS A 490 36.81 -31.24 -32.05
N CYS A 491 36.05 -30.93 -31.00
CA CYS A 491 35.28 -31.92 -30.24
C CYS A 491 33.78 -31.87 -30.50
N HIS A 492 33.26 -30.88 -31.22
CA HIS A 492 31.84 -30.82 -31.58
C HIS A 492 31.40 -32.04 -32.41
N LYS A 493 30.29 -32.67 -31.99
CA LYS A 493 29.67 -33.86 -32.61
C LYS A 493 30.52 -35.13 -32.59
N LYS A 494 31.58 -35.18 -31.77
CA LYS A 494 32.28 -36.44 -31.51
C LYS A 494 31.46 -37.34 -30.58
N THR A 495 31.59 -38.64 -30.77
CA THR A 495 30.93 -39.64 -29.92
C THR A 495 31.74 -39.91 -28.67
N MET A 496 31.11 -39.76 -27.51
CA MET A 496 31.60 -40.24 -26.23
C MET A 496 30.79 -41.48 -25.87
N LYS A 497 31.45 -42.64 -25.87
CA LYS A 497 30.79 -43.95 -25.71
C LYS A 497 29.67 -44.07 -26.76
N ASP A 498 28.42 -44.21 -26.34
CA ASP A 498 27.26 -44.39 -27.23
C ASP A 498 26.49 -43.11 -27.59
N ARG A 499 26.98 -41.91 -27.22
CA ARG A 499 26.29 -40.64 -27.51
C ARG A 499 27.20 -39.63 -28.20
N TYR A 500 26.66 -38.90 -29.18
CA TYR A 500 27.35 -37.74 -29.72
C TYR A 500 27.24 -36.56 -28.73
N VAL A 501 28.35 -35.85 -28.55
CA VAL A 501 28.46 -34.71 -27.65
C VAL A 501 28.53 -33.44 -28.49
N GLU A 502 27.64 -32.49 -28.19
CA GLU A 502 27.69 -31.15 -28.78
C GLU A 502 28.53 -30.25 -27.88
N VAL A 503 29.49 -29.56 -28.50
CA VAL A 503 30.44 -28.70 -27.80
C VAL A 503 30.23 -27.26 -28.27
N PHE A 504 30.00 -26.34 -27.33
CA PHE A 504 29.74 -24.92 -27.61
C PHE A 504 30.71 -24.03 -26.82
N GLN A 505 31.26 -23.00 -27.47
CA GLN A 505 32.03 -21.97 -26.77
C GLN A 505 31.07 -21.04 -26.00
N CYS A 506 31.40 -20.74 -24.75
CA CYS A 506 30.60 -19.90 -23.86
C CYS A 506 31.49 -19.01 -22.99
N SER A 507 30.91 -18.04 -22.29
CA SER A 507 31.61 -17.22 -21.29
C SER A 507 31.50 -17.82 -19.89
N ALA A 508 32.39 -17.41 -18.98
CA ALA A 508 32.30 -17.77 -17.57
C ALA A 508 30.98 -17.31 -16.92
N GLU A 509 30.40 -16.21 -17.42
CA GLU A 509 29.09 -15.71 -16.99
C GLU A 509 27.94 -16.65 -17.39
N GLU A 510 27.96 -17.15 -18.64
CA GLU A 510 26.97 -18.12 -19.14
C GLU A 510 27.04 -19.46 -18.40
N MET A 511 28.27 -19.92 -18.09
CA MET A 511 28.50 -21.08 -17.22
C MET A 511 27.88 -20.85 -15.85
N ASN A 512 28.18 -19.72 -15.20
CA ASN A 512 27.70 -19.43 -13.85
C ASN A 512 26.17 -19.30 -13.79
N PHE A 513 25.54 -18.72 -14.83
CA PHE A 513 24.10 -18.62 -14.95
C PHE A 513 23.40 -20.00 -14.91
N VAL A 514 23.95 -21.01 -15.60
CA VAL A 514 23.38 -22.37 -15.59
C VAL A 514 23.67 -23.11 -14.30
N LEU A 515 24.88 -22.96 -13.75
CA LEU A 515 25.23 -23.57 -12.46
C LEU A 515 24.38 -23.04 -11.29
N MET A 516 23.85 -21.81 -11.40
CA MET A 516 22.90 -21.22 -10.43
C MET A 516 21.42 -21.53 -10.72
N GLY A 517 21.12 -22.45 -11.65
CA GLY A 517 19.75 -22.91 -11.94
C GLY A 517 19.03 -22.17 -13.07
N GLY A 518 19.74 -21.34 -13.85
CA GLY A 518 19.21 -20.69 -15.05
C GLY A 518 19.13 -21.64 -16.25
N THR A 519 18.11 -21.50 -17.11
CA THR A 519 17.98 -22.29 -18.35
C THR A 519 18.45 -21.47 -19.57
N LEU A 520 19.40 -22.01 -20.34
CA LEU A 520 19.86 -21.39 -21.61
C LEU A 520 19.15 -22.01 -22.83
N ASN A 521 18.60 -21.18 -23.72
CA ASN A 521 18.01 -21.60 -24.99
C ASN A 521 19.09 -21.96 -26.03
N ARG A 522 18.73 -22.86 -26.96
CA ARG A 522 19.62 -23.67 -27.81
C ARG A 522 20.78 -22.92 -28.50
N ASN A 523 20.66 -21.64 -28.87
CA ASN A 523 21.65 -20.97 -29.73
C ASN A 523 22.00 -19.51 -29.39
N GLY A 524 21.59 -18.91 -28.27
CA GLY A 524 21.98 -17.53 -27.90
C GLY A 524 21.89 -16.48 -29.04
N LEU A 525 20.68 -15.89 -29.22
CA LEU A 525 20.25 -14.71 -30.04
C LEU A 525 19.01 -15.02 -30.98
N SER A 526 18.09 -14.05 -31.16
CA SER A 526 16.62 -14.10 -31.50
C SER A 526 16.20 -13.78 -32.98
N PRO A 527 14.90 -13.64 -33.47
CA PRO A 527 13.49 -13.84 -32.96
C PRO A 527 12.52 -14.65 -33.95
N PRO A 528 11.14 -14.53 -33.99
CA PRO A 528 10.17 -15.67 -33.93
C PRO A 528 9.44 -16.07 -35.26
N PRO A 529 8.52 -17.06 -35.25
CA PRO A 529 7.11 -16.69 -35.41
C PRO A 529 6.10 -17.47 -34.53
N CYS A 530 4.96 -16.80 -34.34
CA CYS A 530 3.75 -17.19 -33.62
C CYS A 530 3.14 -18.53 -34.05
N LYS A 531 2.63 -19.33 -33.09
CA LYS A 531 1.34 -20.04 -33.17
C LYS A 531 0.76 -20.28 -31.76
N LEU A 532 -0.41 -19.72 -31.49
CA LEU A 532 -1.44 -20.31 -30.60
C LEU A 532 -2.15 -21.46 -31.37
N PRO A 533 -2.98 -22.36 -30.78
CA PRO A 533 -3.74 -22.24 -29.53
C PRO A 533 -3.85 -23.50 -28.62
N CYS A 534 -4.51 -23.27 -27.47
CA CYS A 534 -5.16 -24.14 -26.46
C CYS A 534 -5.23 -25.68 -26.64
N LEU A 535 -5.14 -26.41 -25.52
CA LEU A 535 -6.22 -27.17 -24.84
C LEU A 535 -5.62 -28.04 -23.71
N SER A 536 -6.38 -28.24 -22.63
CA SER A 536 -6.14 -29.10 -21.45
C SER A 536 -5.72 -30.56 -21.79
N PRO A 537 -5.21 -31.38 -20.83
CA PRO A 537 -6.10 -32.40 -20.22
C PRO A 537 -5.67 -32.80 -18.76
N PRO A 538 -6.06 -33.96 -18.17
CA PRO A 538 -6.85 -34.05 -16.94
C PRO A 538 -6.13 -34.77 -15.77
N SER A 539 -6.83 -34.87 -14.64
CA SER A 539 -6.50 -35.60 -13.41
C SER A 539 -6.12 -37.07 -13.60
N TYR A 540 -5.10 -37.55 -12.88
CA TYR A 540 -4.95 -38.96 -12.47
C TYR A 540 -4.25 -39.06 -11.11
N THR A 541 -4.75 -39.98 -10.28
CA THR A 541 -4.35 -40.27 -8.89
C THR A 541 -3.64 -41.64 -8.81
N PHE A 542 -2.96 -41.89 -7.68
CA PHE A 542 -2.44 -43.17 -7.11
C PHE A 542 -0.91 -43.40 -7.17
N PRO A 543 -0.31 -44.26 -6.31
CA PRO A 543 0.01 -43.99 -4.91
C PRO A 543 1.49 -44.33 -4.57
N ALA A 544 1.91 -44.05 -3.33
CA ALA A 544 3.21 -44.44 -2.79
C ALA A 544 3.33 -45.96 -2.53
N PRO A 545 4.57 -46.48 -2.47
CA PRO A 545 4.93 -47.28 -1.30
C PRO A 545 6.29 -46.92 -0.69
N ALA A 546 6.36 -47.19 0.61
CA ALA A 546 7.53 -47.10 1.49
C ALA A 546 8.36 -48.40 1.47
N ALA A 547 9.64 -48.32 1.88
CA ALA A 547 10.26 -49.15 2.93
C ALA A 547 11.80 -48.94 2.98
N VAL A 548 12.37 -48.48 4.11
CA VAL A 548 13.05 -49.24 5.19
C VAL A 548 14.50 -49.63 4.87
N ILE A 549 15.48 -49.09 5.63
CA ILE A 549 16.75 -49.75 6.03
C ILE A 549 17.18 -49.21 7.43
N PRO A 550 17.74 -50.03 8.36
CA PRO A 550 17.77 -49.79 9.80
C PRO A 550 19.12 -49.32 10.40
N SER A 551 19.07 -48.96 11.70
CA SER A 551 20.17 -48.58 12.61
C SER A 551 21.03 -49.75 13.09
N GLU A 552 22.33 -49.51 13.32
CA GLU A 552 23.05 -49.75 14.59
C GLU A 552 24.56 -49.46 14.44
N ALA A 553 25.13 -48.71 15.39
CA ALA A 553 26.36 -49.02 16.14
C ALA A 553 26.94 -47.75 16.80
N ALA A 554 27.09 -47.84 18.12
CA ALA A 554 27.37 -46.75 19.03
C ALA A 554 28.88 -46.59 19.36
N ALA A 555 29.17 -45.40 19.91
CA ALA A 555 30.18 -45.09 20.91
C ALA A 555 31.66 -45.08 20.50
N LEU A 556 32.35 -43.98 20.82
CA LEU A 556 33.35 -43.95 21.90
C LEU A 556 33.99 -42.55 22.11
N TYR A 557 34.12 -42.23 23.41
CA TYR A 557 35.02 -41.28 24.08
C TYR A 557 34.64 -39.80 24.37
N GLN A 558 34.84 -39.48 25.65
CA GLN A 558 34.51 -38.29 26.45
C GLN A 558 35.82 -37.56 26.92
N PRO A 559 35.75 -36.42 27.65
CA PRO A 559 36.70 -35.29 27.58
C PRO A 559 37.70 -35.17 28.77
N SER A 560 38.51 -34.11 28.80
CA SER A 560 39.28 -33.69 29.99
C SER A 560 39.37 -32.15 30.10
N LEU A 561 39.25 -31.65 31.33
CA LEU A 561 39.15 -30.26 31.78
C LEU A 561 40.44 -29.78 32.49
N LEU A 562 40.46 -28.46 32.83
CA LEU A 562 41.27 -27.70 33.82
C LEU A 562 42.41 -26.84 33.20
N LEU A 563 42.72 -25.59 33.59
CA LEU A 563 42.36 -24.70 34.72
C LEU A 563 42.78 -23.24 34.36
N ASN A 564 42.07 -22.22 34.85
CA ASN A 564 42.39 -20.79 34.73
C ASN A 564 43.25 -20.28 35.94
N PRO A 565 43.95 -19.14 35.81
CA PRO A 565 43.66 -18.01 36.70
C PRO A 565 43.57 -16.62 36.01
N ARG A 566 42.81 -15.72 36.64
CA ARG A 566 42.41 -14.36 36.21
C ARG A 566 43.48 -13.28 36.44
N GLY A 567 43.44 -12.23 35.61
CA GLY A 567 43.92 -10.88 35.90
C GLY A 567 43.17 -9.80 35.09
N LEU A 568 42.32 -9.03 35.78
CA LEU A 568 41.82 -7.63 35.61
C LEU A 568 41.46 -7.02 34.21
N GLN A 569 40.23 -6.48 34.16
CA GLN A 569 39.47 -5.83 33.05
C GLN A 569 39.65 -4.28 33.02
N PRO A 570 39.43 -3.57 31.89
CA PRO A 570 38.07 -3.08 31.56
C PRO A 570 37.62 -3.21 30.09
N SER A 571 36.30 -3.31 29.95
CA SER A 571 35.48 -3.61 28.77
C SER A 571 35.72 -2.72 27.55
N ALA A 572 36.24 -3.31 26.47
CA ALA A 572 36.10 -2.83 25.10
C ALA A 572 35.37 -3.92 24.31
N ALA A 573 34.22 -3.58 23.73
CA ALA A 573 33.38 -4.49 22.98
C ALA A 573 34.09 -4.94 21.69
N TYR A 574 34.63 -6.16 21.72
CA TYR A 574 35.18 -6.84 20.55
C TYR A 574 34.05 -7.66 19.90
N TYR A 575 33.71 -7.31 18.65
CA TYR A 575 32.82 -8.08 17.78
C TYR A 575 33.45 -9.43 17.41
N PRO A 576 32.72 -10.55 17.47
CA PRO A 576 33.11 -11.76 16.77
C PRO A 576 32.69 -11.69 15.30
N ALA A 577 33.58 -12.15 14.42
CA ALA A 577 33.27 -12.48 13.05
C ALA A 577 32.48 -13.79 12.97
N GLY A 578 31.54 -13.87 12.02
CA GLY A 578 31.01 -15.14 11.52
C GLY A 578 29.53 -15.39 11.82
N ALA A 579 28.68 -15.17 10.82
CA ALA A 579 27.63 -16.09 10.35
C ALA A 579 26.64 -15.29 9.48
N GLN A 580 26.87 -15.31 8.16
CA GLN A 580 25.84 -15.03 7.19
C GLN A 580 24.82 -16.18 7.24
N LEU A 581 23.61 -15.89 7.70
CA LEU A 581 22.44 -16.73 7.46
C LEU A 581 21.64 -16.11 6.32
N PHE A 582 21.84 -16.65 5.13
CA PHE A 582 20.91 -16.52 4.00
C PHE A 582 19.64 -17.29 4.39
N MET A 583 18.57 -16.57 4.72
CA MET A 583 17.24 -17.14 4.95
C MET A 583 16.51 -17.29 3.61
N ASN A 584 16.27 -18.55 3.23
CA ASN A 584 15.39 -18.96 2.15
C ASN A 584 13.94 -18.55 2.46
N TYR A 585 13.33 -17.72 1.62
CA TYR A 585 11.90 -17.40 1.66
C TYR A 585 11.11 -18.47 0.91
N THR A 586 10.80 -19.58 1.57
CA THR A 586 9.58 -20.39 1.34
C THR A 586 9.47 -21.42 2.46
N ALA A 587 8.67 -21.12 3.48
CA ALA A 587 7.82 -22.01 4.29
C ALA A 587 7.58 -21.38 5.66
N TYR A 588 6.30 -21.37 6.07
CA TYR A 588 5.83 -21.57 7.44
C TYR A 588 6.73 -21.11 8.60
N TYR A 589 6.34 -20.07 9.33
CA TYR A 589 6.71 -19.93 10.76
C TYR A 589 5.54 -19.22 11.50
N PRO A 590 5.46 -19.33 12.84
CA PRO A 590 4.37 -19.96 13.56
C PRO A 590 3.68 -18.90 14.43
N SER A 591 2.47 -19.20 14.89
CA SER A 591 1.84 -18.36 15.91
C SER A 591 2.68 -18.38 17.20
N PRO A 592 2.97 -17.23 17.84
CA PRO A 592 3.56 -17.21 19.18
C PRO A 592 2.63 -17.86 20.21
N PRO A 593 3.17 -18.48 21.29
CA PRO A 593 2.40 -19.25 22.24
C PRO A 593 1.66 -18.31 23.20
N GLY A 594 0.33 -18.27 23.11
CA GLY A 594 -0.47 -17.44 24.01
C GLY A 594 -1.83 -17.03 23.47
N SER A 595 -2.58 -17.95 22.86
CA SER A 595 -4.01 -17.77 22.63
C SER A 595 -4.69 -19.15 22.55
N PRO A 596 -5.81 -19.38 23.25
CA PRO A 596 -6.54 -20.63 23.17
C PRO A 596 -7.09 -20.84 21.75
N SER A 597 -7.15 -22.09 21.31
CA SER A 597 -7.80 -22.50 20.07
C SER A 597 -9.31 -22.25 20.14
N SER A 598 -9.75 -21.03 19.78
CA SER A 598 -11.15 -20.71 19.58
C SER A 598 -11.57 -21.12 18.17
N ILE A 599 -12.16 -22.31 18.09
CA ILE A 599 -13.15 -22.65 17.08
C ILE A 599 -14.19 -21.51 17.04
N GLY A 600 -14.54 -21.03 15.85
CA GLY A 600 -15.48 -19.94 15.68
C GLY A 600 -16.89 -20.33 16.14
N PHE A 601 -17.19 -20.05 17.40
CA PHE A 601 -18.55 -19.81 17.89
C PHE A 601 -18.76 -18.29 17.89
N TYR A 602 -19.57 -17.77 16.96
CA TYR A 602 -20.19 -16.47 17.17
C TYR A 602 -21.42 -16.69 18.07
N PRO A 603 -21.61 -15.92 19.15
CA PRO A 603 -22.86 -15.90 19.88
C PRO A 603 -23.87 -15.06 19.07
N ALA A 604 -24.96 -15.69 18.64
CA ALA A 604 -26.13 -14.96 18.17
C ALA A 604 -26.92 -14.48 19.40
N ALA A 605 -27.05 -13.16 19.57
CA ALA A 605 -28.05 -12.59 20.46
C ALA A 605 -29.44 -12.78 19.83
N ALA A 606 -30.35 -13.22 20.67
CA ALA A 606 -31.66 -13.76 20.33
C ALA A 606 -32.67 -12.71 19.85
N SER A 607 -33.48 -13.10 18.85
CA SER A 607 -34.90 -12.68 18.74
C SER A 607 -35.66 -13.61 17.79
N ALA A 608 -36.15 -14.74 18.32
CA ALA A 608 -37.39 -15.42 17.92
C ALA A 608 -37.63 -16.62 18.85
N GLY A 609 -38.88 -16.84 19.25
CA GLY A 609 -39.25 -17.60 20.45
C GLY A 609 -39.16 -19.12 20.38
N THR A 610 -39.08 -19.69 21.59
CA THR A 610 -39.63 -20.98 22.07
C THR A 610 -39.66 -22.17 21.10
N LEU A 611 -38.80 -23.18 21.36
CA LEU A 611 -39.09 -24.64 21.45
C LEU A 611 -37.84 -25.40 22.01
N PRO A 612 -38.00 -26.54 22.73
CA PRO A 612 -36.98 -27.13 23.60
C PRO A 612 -35.98 -28.09 22.88
N PRO A 613 -34.87 -28.51 23.54
CA PRO A 613 -33.69 -29.05 22.87
C PRO A 613 -33.72 -30.57 22.72
N HIS A 614 -33.48 -31.08 21.52
CA HIS A 614 -33.09 -32.48 21.30
C HIS A 614 -31.92 -32.59 20.30
N GLY A 615 -30.94 -33.40 20.74
CA GLY A 615 -29.75 -33.95 20.07
C GLY A 615 -29.39 -33.61 18.62
N GLY A 616 -28.17 -33.08 18.44
CA GLY A 616 -27.24 -33.57 17.42
C GLY A 616 -27.47 -33.24 15.94
N ALA A 617 -28.35 -32.30 15.58
CA ALA A 617 -28.53 -31.89 14.18
C ALA A 617 -27.42 -30.93 13.69
N ALA A 618 -26.86 -31.20 12.52
CA ALA A 618 -25.79 -30.41 11.90
C ALA A 618 -26.36 -29.57 10.74
N VAL A 619 -26.48 -28.25 10.96
CA VAL A 619 -27.06 -27.35 9.95
C VAL A 619 -26.05 -27.02 8.85
N VAL A 620 -26.44 -27.22 7.58
CA VAL A 620 -25.62 -26.90 6.40
C VAL A 620 -26.29 -25.81 5.56
N ARG A 621 -25.58 -24.68 5.35
CA ARG A 621 -26.03 -23.58 4.48
C ARG A 621 -25.36 -23.70 3.12
N MET A 622 -26.15 -23.80 2.05
CA MET A 622 -25.64 -23.84 0.67
C MET A 622 -25.90 -22.50 -0.03
N GLN A 623 -24.83 -21.91 -0.58
CA GLN A 623 -24.85 -20.67 -1.36
C GLN A 623 -24.35 -20.93 -2.79
N GLY A 624 -24.81 -20.15 -3.77
CA GLY A 624 -24.31 -20.24 -5.15
C GLY A 624 -25.07 -21.21 -6.06
N LEU A 625 -26.23 -21.71 -5.66
CA LEU A 625 -27.02 -22.64 -6.47
C LEU A 625 -27.68 -21.94 -7.66
N ALA A 626 -27.75 -22.65 -8.80
CA ALA A 626 -28.41 -22.16 -10.00
C ALA A 626 -29.91 -21.93 -9.74
N TYR A 627 -30.49 -20.91 -10.37
CA TYR A 627 -31.87 -20.50 -10.08
C TYR A 627 -32.91 -21.59 -10.41
N ASN A 628 -32.60 -22.51 -11.32
CA ASN A 628 -33.44 -23.64 -11.70
C ASN A 628 -33.21 -24.91 -10.84
N SER A 629 -32.26 -24.90 -9.90
CA SER A 629 -32.01 -26.07 -9.05
C SER A 629 -33.18 -26.31 -8.10
N GLY A 630 -33.79 -27.49 -8.26
CA GLY A 630 -34.92 -27.95 -7.45
C GLY A 630 -34.47 -28.81 -6.27
N MET A 631 -35.38 -29.02 -5.31
CA MET A 631 -35.14 -29.84 -4.09
C MET A 631 -34.50 -31.20 -4.38
N LYS A 632 -34.89 -31.85 -5.50
CA LYS A 632 -34.38 -33.16 -5.91
C LYS A 632 -32.87 -33.15 -6.22
N GLU A 633 -32.35 -32.06 -6.80
CA GLU A 633 -30.91 -31.94 -7.10
C GLU A 633 -30.09 -31.72 -5.83
N ILE A 634 -30.63 -30.95 -4.88
CA ILE A 634 -30.00 -30.71 -3.57
C ILE A 634 -29.96 -32.01 -2.77
N LEU A 635 -31.05 -32.79 -2.74
CA LEU A 635 -31.07 -34.10 -2.07
C LEU A 635 -30.11 -35.11 -2.71
N ASN A 636 -29.94 -35.06 -4.05
CA ASN A 636 -28.94 -35.89 -4.73
C ASN A 636 -27.50 -35.52 -4.33
N PHE A 637 -27.20 -34.24 -4.02
CA PHE A 637 -25.87 -33.84 -3.53
C PHE A 637 -25.53 -34.51 -2.20
N PHE A 638 -26.52 -34.76 -1.34
CA PHE A 638 -26.35 -35.44 -0.06
C PHE A 638 -26.59 -36.96 -0.11
N GLN A 639 -26.80 -37.56 -1.29
CA GLN A 639 -26.90 -39.03 -1.43
C GLN A 639 -25.58 -39.68 -1.02
N GLY A 640 -25.54 -40.19 0.21
CA GLY A 640 -24.35 -40.78 0.84
C GLY A 640 -24.23 -40.45 2.33
N TYR A 641 -24.93 -39.41 2.80
CA TYR A 641 -25.07 -39.09 4.21
C TYR A 641 -26.41 -39.64 4.73
N GLN A 642 -26.41 -40.30 5.90
CA GLN A 642 -27.65 -40.75 6.56
C GLN A 642 -28.39 -39.52 7.11
N TYR A 643 -29.58 -39.23 6.58
CA TYR A 643 -30.52 -38.25 7.14
C TYR A 643 -31.80 -38.96 7.56
N ALA A 644 -32.44 -38.51 8.64
CA ALA A 644 -33.73 -39.04 9.06
C ALA A 644 -34.85 -38.43 8.20
N PRO A 645 -35.94 -39.14 7.91
CA PRO A 645 -37.06 -38.60 7.13
C PRO A 645 -37.79 -37.43 7.82
N GLU A 646 -37.47 -37.15 9.08
CA GLU A 646 -38.00 -36.06 9.91
C GLU A 646 -37.20 -34.74 9.74
N ASP A 647 -36.05 -34.77 9.04
CA ASP A 647 -35.17 -33.62 8.83
C ASP A 647 -35.66 -32.73 7.67
N GLY A 648 -35.83 -31.42 7.92
CA GLY A 648 -36.51 -30.49 7.02
C GLY A 648 -35.56 -29.57 6.24
N LEU A 649 -35.87 -29.35 4.95
CA LEU A 649 -35.22 -28.35 4.09
C LEU A 649 -36.06 -27.07 4.03
N LEU A 650 -35.50 -25.94 4.48
CA LEU A 650 -36.17 -24.64 4.48
C LEU A 650 -35.57 -23.73 3.40
N GLN A 651 -36.43 -23.21 2.54
CA GLN A 651 -36.07 -22.12 1.64
C GLN A 651 -36.09 -20.82 2.43
N VAL A 652 -34.96 -20.11 2.49
CA VAL A 652 -34.91 -18.79 3.12
C VAL A 652 -35.54 -17.79 2.16
N ASN A 653 -36.79 -17.40 2.42
CA ASN A 653 -37.53 -16.47 1.57
C ASN A 653 -37.48 -15.08 2.18
N ASP A 654 -36.62 -14.21 1.65
CA ASP A 654 -36.45 -12.84 2.12
C ASP A 654 -37.40 -11.92 1.32
N GLN A 655 -38.56 -11.58 1.90
CA GLN A 655 -39.68 -10.92 1.19
C GLN A 655 -39.45 -9.45 0.79
N THR A 656 -38.22 -8.93 0.82
CA THR A 656 -37.94 -7.52 0.44
C THR A 656 -36.86 -7.31 -0.62
N ARG A 657 -36.39 -8.36 -1.30
CA ARG A 657 -35.39 -8.21 -2.39
C ARG A 657 -36.00 -8.46 -3.77
N ALA A 658 -36.26 -7.39 -4.51
CA ALA A 658 -36.53 -7.44 -5.93
C ALA A 658 -35.21 -7.56 -6.73
N LEU A 659 -35.24 -8.41 -7.78
CA LEU A 659 -34.34 -8.56 -8.93
C LEU A 659 -33.38 -9.78 -8.96
N LEU A 660 -33.41 -10.42 -10.13
CA LEU A 660 -32.91 -11.74 -10.58
C LEU A 660 -31.37 -11.92 -10.63
N THR A 661 -30.59 -11.27 -9.77
CA THR A 661 -29.11 -11.25 -9.93
C THR A 661 -28.29 -11.84 -8.78
N HIS A 662 -28.91 -12.50 -7.78
CA HIS A 662 -28.22 -13.13 -6.66
C HIS A 662 -28.52 -14.64 -6.56
N PRO A 663 -27.57 -15.48 -6.10
CA PRO A 663 -27.76 -16.92 -6.02
C PRO A 663 -28.81 -17.33 -4.97
N LYS A 664 -29.51 -18.45 -5.20
CA LYS A 664 -30.46 -19.03 -4.23
C LYS A 664 -29.72 -19.59 -3.02
N GLU A 665 -30.30 -19.40 -1.84
CA GLU A 665 -29.79 -19.96 -0.58
C GLU A 665 -30.78 -20.98 0.01
N TRP A 666 -30.24 -22.09 0.50
CA TRP A 666 -30.99 -23.15 1.16
C TRP A 666 -30.34 -23.53 2.48
N VAL A 667 -31.17 -23.87 3.47
CA VAL A 667 -30.75 -24.40 4.76
C VAL A 667 -31.29 -25.82 4.88
N CYS A 668 -30.38 -26.78 5.07
CA CYS A 668 -30.71 -28.15 5.45
C CYS A 668 -30.45 -28.27 6.95
N ILE A 669 -31.47 -28.72 7.68
CA ILE A 669 -31.40 -28.99 9.12
C ILE A 669 -31.00 -30.44 9.34
#